data_AF-A0A3D4TJY3-F1
#
_entry.id   AF-A0A3D4TJY3-F1
#
_cell.length_a   1.000
_cell.length_b   1.000
_cell.length_c   1.000
_cell.angle_alpha   90.00
_cell.angle_beta   90.00
_cell.angle_gamma   90.00
#
_symmetry.space_group_name_H-M   'P 1'
#
loop_
_entity.id
_entity.type
_entity.pdbx_description
1 polymer ?
#
loop_
_entity_poly.entity_id
_entity_poly.type
_entity_poly.pdbx_seq_one_letter_code
_entity_poly.pdbx_strand_id
1 'polypeptide(L)'
;LLMRLTGMSANLMSLGGLAIAIGILVDAAVVVVENVVSRLDPDGPGARLPRLHRVFVATREVATPVASGILIICLTFMPLLTLEGLEGKMFAPVALTIVFALASSLLLSLTLVPVLSSLLLKEQAHHEPWLMRQILRGYTPLLGAVLQRPALAYASAALALLLGAAAYLVTGKTFMPSMDEGDLLLQVQKPASINLERSQAIDGAIERALIASIPEIRHVVTRVGSDELGLDPMGLNESDLFIELAPRDSWRVADKEWLVGEVRSVMQAFPGVEYGFTQPIEMRVAEMLTGSRGDLAIKIFGPDLDVLASLAQRTQATLEAVSGAEDVLTQAADDVAYLQVKVDPLAAGRVGLAVTDVQDELRAQVEGVSAGQIIEPDRRIPLLVRGDGEVRGSVQRFGLQSLATPDQGNIPLTALASVAQTSGPVMVRREAGSRYVLLQANVNGRDLVGFVAEARAAVERDVPLPPGYSMEWGGQFENQQRAAARLGVVVPAALALIFVVLFMTFGSVRQAALILGNVPFAMVGGVLALWLSGQYLSVPASVGFIALLGIAVLNGLVLVSCFNQLHALGHSMDYVVREGALRRLRPVMMTATIAAFGLVPLLLATGPGSEIQRPLAIVVIGGLVTSTALTLLLLPLLYQRYGQPAGKREVSP
;
A
#
# COMPACT_ATOMS: atom_id res chain seq x y z
N LEU A 1 26.19 2.52 -1.87
CA LEU A 1 27.11 1.92 -0.87
C LEU A 1 26.35 1.42 0.35
N LEU A 2 25.65 2.29 1.09
CA LEU A 2 24.89 1.89 2.28
C LEU A 2 23.86 0.79 2.01
N MET A 3 23.08 0.89 0.92
CA MET A 3 22.16 -0.18 0.49
C MET A 3 22.85 -1.55 0.32
N ARG A 4 24.08 -1.57 -0.22
CA ARG A 4 24.86 -2.81 -0.40
C ARG A 4 25.30 -3.39 0.93
N LEU A 5 25.71 -2.54 1.88
CA LEU A 5 26.12 -2.97 3.22
C LEU A 5 24.94 -3.56 4.02
N THR A 6 23.72 -3.08 3.79
CA THR A 6 22.51 -3.58 4.45
C THR A 6 21.78 -4.69 3.66
N GLY A 7 22.35 -5.17 2.55
CA GLY A 7 21.74 -6.22 1.72
C GLY A 7 20.44 -5.81 1.02
N MET A 8 20.22 -4.50 0.79
CA MET A 8 19.01 -3.98 0.17
C MET A 8 19.12 -4.02 -1.37
N SER A 9 18.11 -4.57 -2.03
CA SER A 9 18.00 -4.56 -3.49
C SER A 9 17.55 -3.19 -4.02
N ALA A 10 17.88 -2.90 -5.28
CA ALA A 10 17.37 -1.74 -6.00
C ALA A 10 16.02 -2.10 -6.65
N ASN A 11 14.95 -1.83 -5.92
CA ASN A 11 13.56 -2.02 -6.37
C ASN A 11 12.80 -0.68 -6.37
N LEU A 12 11.56 -0.70 -6.86
CA LEU A 12 10.71 0.48 -6.99
C LEU A 12 10.56 1.26 -5.68
N MET A 13 10.43 0.58 -4.55
CA MET A 13 10.30 1.20 -3.24
C MET A 13 11.61 1.87 -2.78
N SER A 14 12.73 1.15 -2.85
CA SER A 14 14.04 1.68 -2.45
C SER A 14 14.52 2.84 -3.34
N LEU A 15 14.26 2.78 -4.64
CA LEU A 15 14.57 3.86 -5.59
C LEU A 15 13.58 5.02 -5.44
N GLY A 16 12.31 4.71 -5.14
CA GLY A 16 11.30 5.71 -4.78
C GLY A 16 11.72 6.53 -3.57
N GLY A 17 12.25 5.90 -2.52
CA GLY A 17 12.82 6.60 -1.37
C GLY A 17 13.97 7.54 -1.74
N LEU A 18 14.88 7.13 -2.64
CA LEU A 18 15.92 8.03 -3.16
C LEU A 18 15.34 9.17 -3.99
N ALA A 19 14.35 8.91 -4.84
CA ALA A 19 13.70 9.93 -5.66
C ALA A 19 13.02 10.98 -4.79
N ILE A 20 12.30 10.56 -3.74
CA ILE A 20 11.70 11.45 -2.74
C ILE A 20 12.80 12.24 -2.01
N ALA A 21 13.89 11.58 -1.66
CA ALA A 21 15.01 12.23 -0.99
C ALA A 21 15.64 13.34 -1.82
N ILE A 22 15.58 13.34 -3.17
CA ILE A 22 16.19 14.40 -4.01
C ILE A 22 15.73 15.79 -3.59
N GLY A 23 14.43 15.98 -3.34
CA GLY A 23 13.87 17.28 -2.96
C GLY A 23 14.31 17.76 -1.58
N ILE A 24 14.68 16.85 -0.67
CA ILE A 24 15.04 17.15 0.73
C ILE A 24 16.57 17.11 0.91
N LEU A 25 17.28 16.33 0.09
CA LEU A 25 18.71 16.08 0.18
C LEU A 25 19.52 17.35 -0.07
N VAL A 26 19.06 18.19 -0.99
CA VAL A 26 19.78 19.42 -1.39
C VAL A 26 19.61 20.55 -0.37
N ASP A 27 18.61 20.44 0.51
CA ASP A 27 18.25 21.47 1.49
C ASP A 27 19.43 21.87 2.39
N ALA A 28 20.08 20.88 3.01
CA ALA A 28 21.21 21.12 3.91
C ALA A 28 22.37 21.87 3.22
N ALA A 29 22.70 21.48 1.99
CA ALA A 29 23.74 22.13 1.20
C ALA A 29 23.34 23.56 0.83
N VAL A 30 22.09 23.78 0.45
CA VAL A 30 21.54 25.11 0.10
C VAL A 30 21.58 26.05 1.30
N VAL A 31 21.18 25.60 2.49
CA VAL A 31 21.23 26.42 3.70
C VAL A 31 22.67 26.84 4.03
N VAL A 32 23.63 25.93 3.89
CA VAL A 32 25.07 26.24 4.09
C VAL A 32 25.57 27.23 3.04
N VAL A 33 25.28 27.00 1.77
CA VAL A 33 25.72 27.87 0.67
C VAL A 33 25.11 29.26 0.79
N GLU A 34 23.81 29.38 1.06
CA GLU A 34 23.13 30.67 1.22
C GLU A 34 23.72 31.46 2.40
N ASN A 35 24.02 30.78 3.52
CA ASN A 35 24.63 31.45 4.65
C ASN A 35 26.07 31.91 4.33
N VAL A 36 26.86 31.08 3.64
CA VAL A 36 28.20 31.44 3.16
C VAL A 36 28.15 32.64 2.22
N VAL A 37 27.23 32.62 1.26
CA VAL A 37 27.01 33.68 0.28
C VAL A 37 26.66 35.00 0.98
N SER A 38 25.76 34.97 1.97
CA SER A 38 25.39 36.16 2.75
C SER A 38 26.57 36.76 3.54
N ARG A 39 27.55 35.93 3.94
CA ARG A 39 28.77 36.35 4.67
C ARG A 39 29.92 36.75 3.74
N LEU A 40 29.84 36.44 2.45
CA LEU A 40 30.79 36.85 1.42
C LEU A 40 30.40 38.18 0.75
N ASP A 41 29.37 38.85 1.25
CA ASP A 41 29.01 40.21 0.84
C ASP A 41 30.17 41.19 1.13
N PRO A 42 30.71 41.90 0.11
CA PRO A 42 31.81 42.85 0.27
C PRO A 42 31.53 43.98 1.27
N ASP A 43 30.25 44.36 1.42
CA ASP A 43 29.83 45.44 2.31
C ASP A 43 29.30 44.91 3.67
N GLY A 44 29.40 43.60 3.88
CA GLY A 44 28.88 42.91 5.06
C GLY A 44 29.75 43.05 6.32
N PRO A 45 29.16 42.85 7.51
CA PRO A 45 29.89 42.83 8.78
C PRO A 45 30.96 41.71 8.78
N GLY A 46 32.23 42.09 8.89
CA GLY A 46 33.37 41.16 8.84
C GLY A 46 34.07 41.05 7.49
N ALA A 47 33.77 41.92 6.51
CA ALA A 47 34.39 41.94 5.18
C ALA A 47 35.94 42.01 5.18
N ARG A 48 36.55 42.49 6.27
CA ARG A 48 38.02 42.56 6.43
C ARG A 48 38.68 41.22 6.82
N LEU A 49 37.89 40.19 7.13
CA LEU A 49 38.40 38.88 7.56
C LEU A 49 38.78 38.00 6.36
N PRO A 50 39.79 37.11 6.50
CA PRO A 50 40.17 36.18 5.46
C PRO A 50 38.97 35.37 4.96
N ARG A 51 38.89 35.15 3.64
CA ARG A 51 37.78 34.44 2.99
C ARG A 51 37.47 33.08 3.65
N LEU A 52 38.50 32.28 3.94
CA LEU A 52 38.34 30.99 4.60
C LEU A 52 37.72 31.10 6.00
N HIS A 53 38.07 32.16 6.75
CA HIS A 53 37.50 32.39 8.06
C HIS A 53 36.02 32.79 7.97
N ARG A 54 35.65 33.62 6.99
CA ARG A 54 34.24 33.97 6.72
C ARG A 54 33.40 32.74 6.38
N VAL A 55 33.90 31.86 5.51
CA VAL A 55 33.23 30.60 5.15
C VAL A 55 33.11 29.67 6.36
N PHE A 56 34.15 29.56 7.18
CA PHE A 56 34.13 28.74 8.40
C PHE A 56 33.09 29.23 9.41
N VAL A 57 33.06 30.54 9.71
CA VAL A 57 32.08 31.14 10.62
C VAL A 57 30.67 30.94 10.09
N ALA A 58 30.45 31.20 8.79
CA ALA A 58 29.14 30.99 8.16
C ALA A 58 28.67 29.53 8.28
N THR A 59 29.56 28.56 8.06
CA THR A 59 29.20 27.14 8.18
C THR A 59 28.91 26.75 9.63
N ARG A 60 29.73 27.24 10.58
CA ARG A 60 29.57 26.94 12.01
C ARG A 60 28.25 27.47 12.58
N GLU A 61 27.78 28.63 12.11
CA GLU A 61 26.52 29.23 12.56
C GLU A 61 25.29 28.36 12.23
N VAL A 62 25.32 27.68 11.08
CA VAL A 62 24.18 26.85 10.62
C VAL A 62 24.36 25.36 10.92
N ALA A 63 25.54 24.92 11.33
CA ALA A 63 25.84 23.50 11.55
C ALA A 63 24.88 22.84 12.56
N THR A 64 24.66 23.45 13.73
CA THR A 64 23.78 22.89 14.76
C THR A 64 22.31 22.86 14.32
N PRO A 65 21.71 23.97 13.82
CA PRO A 65 20.33 23.93 13.30
C PRO A 65 20.13 22.93 12.15
N VAL A 66 21.08 22.84 11.22
CA VAL A 66 20.99 21.91 10.07
C VAL A 66 21.11 20.46 10.53
N ALA A 67 22.07 20.14 11.42
CA ALA A 67 22.23 18.78 11.94
C ALA A 67 21.01 18.33 12.76
N SER A 68 20.50 19.18 13.65
CA SER A 68 19.26 18.91 14.40
C SER A 68 18.06 18.76 13.45
N GLY A 69 17.98 19.59 12.41
CA GLY A 69 16.95 19.54 11.39
C GLY A 69 16.92 18.22 10.62
N ILE A 70 18.07 17.77 10.13
CA ILE A 70 18.19 16.49 9.42
C ILE A 70 17.90 15.31 10.36
N LEU A 71 18.38 15.38 11.61
CA LEU A 71 18.05 14.37 12.62
C LEU A 71 16.54 14.29 12.84
N ILE A 72 15.84 15.43 12.95
CA ILE A 72 14.38 15.47 13.05
C ILE A 72 13.73 14.80 11.85
N ILE A 73 14.17 15.10 10.62
CA ILE A 73 13.65 14.45 9.42
C ILE A 73 13.89 12.93 9.49
N CYS A 74 15.09 12.47 9.82
CA CYS A 74 15.35 11.04 9.99
C CYS A 74 14.43 10.39 11.04
N LEU A 75 14.20 11.06 12.18
CA LEU A 75 13.29 10.58 13.22
C LEU A 75 11.84 10.54 12.76
N THR A 76 11.41 11.43 11.86
CA THR A 76 10.06 11.38 11.30
C THR A 76 9.81 10.11 10.51
N PHE A 77 10.82 9.54 9.86
CA PHE A 77 10.72 8.29 9.11
C PHE A 77 10.91 7.03 9.97
N MET A 78 11.36 7.15 11.22
CA MET A 78 11.52 6.03 12.15
C MET A 78 10.24 5.19 12.34
N PRO A 79 9.02 5.76 12.43
CA PRO A 79 7.79 4.99 12.52
C PRO A 79 7.61 3.94 11.43
N LEU A 80 8.05 4.23 10.21
CA LEU A 80 7.92 3.31 9.08
C LEU A 80 8.79 2.07 9.24
N LEU A 81 9.88 2.16 9.99
CA LEU A 81 10.74 1.00 10.31
C LEU A 81 10.09 0.05 11.33
N THR A 82 9.04 0.51 12.02
CA THR A 82 8.33 -0.28 13.03
C THR A 82 7.08 -0.97 12.48
N LEU A 83 6.74 -0.72 11.22
CA LEU A 83 5.66 -1.38 10.51
C LEU A 83 6.02 -2.86 10.31
N GLU A 84 5.03 -3.73 10.45
CA GLU A 84 5.17 -5.18 10.37
C GLU A 84 4.58 -5.69 9.04
N GLY A 85 4.62 -6.99 8.77
CA GLY A 85 3.94 -7.58 7.61
C GLY A 85 4.34 -7.01 6.23
N LEU A 86 3.33 -6.84 5.37
CA LEU A 86 3.48 -6.37 3.98
C LEU A 86 3.90 -4.90 3.94
N GLU A 87 3.25 -4.06 4.74
CA GLU A 87 3.53 -2.64 4.84
C GLU A 87 4.98 -2.38 5.29
N GLY A 88 5.50 -3.15 6.25
CA GLY A 88 6.89 -3.06 6.68
C GLY A 88 7.88 -3.46 5.58
N LYS A 89 7.61 -4.55 4.86
CA LYS A 89 8.47 -5.00 3.75
C LYS A 89 8.51 -4.00 2.58
N MET A 90 7.40 -3.31 2.33
CA MET A 90 7.30 -2.31 1.27
C MET A 90 7.92 -0.97 1.66
N PHE A 91 7.64 -0.46 2.87
CA PHE A 91 8.02 0.91 3.27
C PHE A 91 9.32 1.03 4.07
N ALA A 92 9.80 -0.03 4.73
CA ALA A 92 11.09 0.05 5.43
C ALA A 92 12.27 0.36 4.48
N PRO A 93 12.35 -0.21 3.25
CA PRO A 93 13.37 0.19 2.27
C PRO A 93 13.27 1.68 1.87
N VAL A 94 12.06 2.23 1.76
CA VAL A 94 11.82 3.65 1.46
C VAL A 94 12.40 4.52 2.58
N ALA A 95 12.06 4.21 3.83
CA ALA A 95 12.53 4.97 4.99
C ALA A 95 14.06 4.91 5.14
N LEU A 96 14.65 3.72 5.03
CA LEU A 96 16.09 3.53 5.15
C LEU A 96 16.87 4.26 4.05
N THR A 97 16.41 4.21 2.80
CA THR A 97 17.08 4.91 1.70
C THR A 97 17.05 6.42 1.88
N ILE A 98 15.95 6.99 2.38
CA ILE A 98 15.87 8.40 2.76
C ILE A 98 16.85 8.72 3.89
N VAL A 99 16.86 7.93 4.97
CA VAL A 99 17.79 8.14 6.10
C VAL A 99 19.25 8.07 5.64
N PHE A 100 19.60 7.11 4.78
CA PHE A 100 20.95 6.99 4.21
C PHE A 100 21.31 8.17 3.33
N ALA A 101 20.38 8.65 2.49
CA ALA A 101 20.56 9.80 1.64
C ALA A 101 20.77 11.08 2.46
N LEU A 102 19.95 11.29 3.48
CA LEU A 102 20.02 12.46 4.37
C LEU A 102 21.27 12.45 5.25
N ALA A 103 21.65 11.29 5.82
CA ALA A 103 22.88 11.16 6.60
C ALA A 103 24.11 11.43 5.72
N SER A 104 24.12 10.92 4.49
CA SER A 104 25.20 11.20 3.53
C SER A 104 25.22 12.69 3.14
N SER A 105 24.05 13.29 2.94
CA SER A 105 23.93 14.73 2.65
C SER A 105 24.45 15.60 3.78
N LEU A 106 24.11 15.28 5.04
CA LEU A 106 24.62 16.01 6.21
C LEU A 106 26.15 15.99 6.22
N LEU A 107 26.74 14.80 6.07
CA LEU A 107 28.20 14.63 6.04
C LEU A 107 28.83 15.48 4.93
N LEU A 108 28.29 15.44 3.71
CA LEU A 108 28.82 16.21 2.58
C LEU A 108 28.60 17.72 2.74
N SER A 109 27.46 18.14 3.29
CA SER A 109 27.10 19.55 3.49
C SER A 109 27.98 20.26 4.51
N LEU A 110 28.52 19.54 5.50
CA LEU A 110 29.41 20.11 6.52
C LEU A 110 30.90 19.93 6.20
N THR A 111 31.26 19.06 5.26
CA THR A 111 32.66 18.76 4.91
C THR A 111 33.03 19.29 3.52
N LEU A 112 32.38 18.79 2.48
CA LEU A 112 32.73 19.06 1.09
C LEU A 112 32.17 20.38 0.58
N VAL A 113 30.90 20.69 0.89
CA VAL A 113 30.22 21.91 0.40
C VAL A 113 30.92 23.21 0.83
N PRO A 114 31.40 23.37 2.08
CA PRO A 114 32.13 24.57 2.48
C PRO A 114 33.46 24.73 1.72
N VAL A 115 34.16 23.61 1.46
CA VAL A 115 35.42 23.61 0.69
C VAL A 115 35.14 24.04 -0.75
N LEU A 116 34.14 23.45 -1.41
CA LEU A 116 33.77 23.83 -2.77
C LEU A 116 33.29 25.29 -2.85
N SER A 117 32.54 25.75 -1.86
CA SER A 117 32.10 27.15 -1.72
C SER A 117 33.29 28.11 -1.63
N SER A 118 34.36 27.71 -0.92
CA SER A 118 35.58 28.51 -0.81
C SER A 118 36.39 28.60 -2.11
N LEU A 119 36.22 27.66 -3.03
CA LEU A 119 36.92 27.62 -4.33
C LEU A 119 36.10 28.28 -5.45
N LEU A 120 34.79 28.02 -5.50
CA LEU A 120 33.94 28.34 -6.65
C LEU A 120 33.17 29.66 -6.52
N LEU A 121 32.76 30.08 -5.32
CA LEU A 121 31.98 31.31 -5.15
C LEU A 121 32.85 32.55 -5.42
N LYS A 122 32.21 33.64 -5.86
CA LYS A 122 32.88 34.94 -6.05
C LYS A 122 32.38 35.92 -5.01
N GLU A 123 33.25 36.83 -4.57
CA GLU A 123 32.89 37.94 -3.69
C GLU A 123 32.21 39.02 -4.54
N GLN A 124 30.89 39.11 -4.48
CA GLN A 124 30.11 40.07 -5.26
C GLN A 124 28.95 40.63 -4.42
N ALA A 125 28.68 41.92 -4.59
CA ALA A 125 27.55 42.61 -3.95
C ALA A 125 26.23 41.96 -4.35
N HIS A 126 25.43 41.63 -3.34
CA HIS A 126 24.27 40.76 -3.50
C HIS A 126 23.10 41.51 -4.13
N HIS A 127 22.69 41.12 -5.34
CA HIS A 127 21.50 41.65 -6.00
C HIS A 127 20.33 40.68 -5.86
N GLU A 128 19.17 41.20 -5.44
CA GLU A 128 17.98 40.38 -5.35
C GLU A 128 17.45 39.97 -6.74
N PRO A 129 17.24 38.67 -6.99
CA PRO A 129 16.63 38.20 -8.24
C PRO A 129 15.27 38.87 -8.47
N TRP A 130 14.89 39.05 -9.74
CA TRP A 130 13.62 39.71 -10.11
C TRP A 130 12.41 39.04 -9.45
N LEU A 131 12.34 37.71 -9.46
CA LEU A 131 11.24 36.96 -8.85
C LEU A 131 11.12 37.24 -7.35
N MET A 132 12.26 37.21 -6.64
CA MET A 132 12.30 37.46 -5.20
C MET A 132 11.85 38.88 -4.86
N ARG A 133 12.23 39.89 -5.67
CA ARG A 133 11.76 41.27 -5.50
C ARG A 133 10.25 41.40 -5.61
N GLN A 134 9.61 40.66 -6.53
CA GLN A 134 8.15 40.66 -6.64
C GLN A 134 7.49 39.95 -5.44
N ILE A 135 8.04 38.81 -5.00
CA ILE A 135 7.54 38.10 -3.82
C ILE A 135 7.65 39.00 -2.58
N LEU A 136 8.79 39.68 -2.38
CA LEU A 136 8.98 40.63 -1.27
C LEU A 136 8.01 41.81 -1.33
N ARG A 137 7.73 42.36 -2.52
CA ARG A 137 6.75 43.44 -2.70
C ARG A 137 5.35 43.04 -2.26
N GLY A 138 4.94 41.79 -2.50
CA GLY A 138 3.66 41.26 -2.04
C GLY A 138 3.66 40.83 -0.56
N TYR A 139 4.74 40.19 -0.12
CA TYR A 139 4.86 39.64 1.23
C TYR A 139 4.99 40.71 2.31
N THR A 140 5.75 41.78 2.06
CA THR A 140 5.98 42.84 3.06
C THR A 140 4.68 43.53 3.53
N PRO A 141 3.76 43.98 2.63
CA PRO A 141 2.49 44.54 3.05
C PRO A 141 1.56 43.48 3.65
N LEU A 142 1.59 42.24 3.16
CA LEU A 142 0.79 41.15 3.70
C LEU A 142 1.17 40.83 5.15
N LEU A 143 2.47 40.68 5.44
CA LEU A 143 3.01 40.49 6.78
C LEU A 143 2.64 41.68 7.69
N GLY A 144 2.75 42.91 7.17
CA GLY A 144 2.34 44.11 7.91
C GLY A 144 0.86 44.09 8.30
N ALA A 145 -0.03 43.70 7.38
CA ALA A 145 -1.47 43.59 7.65
C ALA A 145 -1.78 42.48 8.68
N VAL A 146 -1.09 41.34 8.57
CA VAL A 146 -1.23 40.20 9.50
C VAL A 146 -0.77 40.57 10.91
N LEU A 147 0.35 41.28 11.05
CA LEU A 147 0.87 41.77 12.33
C LEU A 147 -0.06 42.82 12.97
N GLN A 148 -0.72 43.68 12.17
CA GLN A 148 -1.65 44.69 12.68
C GLN A 148 -3.03 44.12 13.04
N ARG A 149 -3.45 43.01 12.43
CA ARG A 149 -4.77 42.39 12.64
C ARG A 149 -4.63 40.89 12.99
N PRO A 150 -4.05 40.56 14.15
CA PRO A 150 -3.79 39.16 14.53
C PRO A 150 -5.06 38.31 14.63
N ALA A 151 -6.20 38.92 14.99
CA ALA A 151 -7.49 38.23 15.05
C ALA A 151 -7.93 37.63 13.70
N LEU A 152 -7.68 38.33 12.59
CA LEU A 152 -8.00 37.82 11.25
C LEU A 152 -7.10 36.65 10.87
N ALA A 153 -5.82 36.70 11.24
CA ALA A 153 -4.88 35.61 10.98
C ALA A 153 -5.26 34.34 11.76
N TYR A 154 -5.62 34.47 13.04
CA TYR A 154 -6.13 33.35 13.83
C TYR A 154 -7.45 32.80 13.27
N ALA A 155 -8.36 33.67 12.83
CA ALA A 155 -9.61 33.25 12.19
C ALA A 155 -9.36 32.48 10.88
N SER A 156 -8.44 32.95 10.03
CA SER A 156 -8.07 32.23 8.81
C SER A 156 -7.40 30.88 9.08
N ALA A 157 -6.57 30.80 10.13
CA ALA A 157 -5.93 29.57 10.55
C ALA A 157 -6.96 28.57 11.10
N ALA A 158 -7.91 29.03 11.91
CA ALA A 158 -9.01 28.21 12.40
C ALA A 158 -9.92 27.73 11.27
N LEU A 159 -10.25 28.59 10.30
CA LEU A 159 -11.02 28.20 9.11
C LEU A 159 -10.28 27.15 8.28
N ALA A 160 -8.98 27.30 8.07
CA ALA A 160 -8.17 26.32 7.36
C ALA A 160 -8.19 24.95 8.08
N LEU A 161 -8.08 24.93 9.41
CA LEU A 161 -8.20 23.70 10.20
C LEU A 161 -9.58 23.06 10.08
N LEU A 162 -10.65 23.85 10.10
CA LEU A 162 -12.02 23.36 9.92
C LEU A 162 -12.23 22.76 8.52
N LEU A 163 -11.73 23.42 7.47
CA LEU A 163 -11.78 22.90 6.11
C LEU A 163 -10.96 21.62 5.96
N GLY A 164 -9.78 21.55 6.56
CA GLY A 164 -8.96 20.34 6.57
C GLY A 164 -9.63 19.19 7.33
N ALA A 165 -10.29 19.46 8.45
CA ALA A 165 -11.05 18.47 9.21
C ALA A 165 -12.26 17.96 8.41
N ALA A 166 -13.00 18.85 7.76
CA ALA A 166 -14.10 18.47 6.88
C ALA A 166 -13.62 17.61 5.70
N ALA A 167 -12.52 18.01 5.05
CA ALA A 167 -11.91 17.22 3.98
C ALA A 167 -11.46 15.84 4.48
N TYR A 168 -10.84 15.74 5.65
CA TYR A 168 -10.41 14.46 6.24
C TYR A 168 -11.58 13.49 6.48
N LEU A 169 -12.75 14.01 6.88
CA LEU A 169 -13.94 13.20 7.10
C LEU A 169 -14.55 12.67 5.80
N VAL A 170 -14.40 13.41 4.70
CA VAL A 170 -14.95 13.07 3.38
C VAL A 170 -13.98 12.20 2.56
N THR A 171 -12.67 12.34 2.75
CA THR A 171 -11.68 11.54 2.01
C THR A 171 -11.78 10.06 2.38
N GLY A 172 -12.04 9.24 1.37
CA GLY A 172 -12.08 7.77 1.48
C GLY A 172 -10.75 7.17 1.93
N LYS A 173 -10.79 5.97 2.51
CA LYS A 173 -9.60 5.30 3.06
C LYS A 173 -9.39 3.93 2.42
N THR A 174 -8.15 3.63 2.05
CA THR A 174 -7.73 2.33 1.50
C THR A 174 -6.37 1.92 2.04
N PHE A 175 -5.96 0.66 1.86
CA PHE A 175 -4.61 0.21 2.24
C PHE A 175 -3.55 0.84 1.32
N MET A 176 -3.63 0.49 0.05
CA MET A 176 -2.76 0.99 -1.01
C MET A 176 -3.58 1.11 -2.31
N PRO A 177 -3.26 2.06 -3.20
CA PRO A 177 -3.79 2.03 -4.55
C PRO A 177 -3.33 0.76 -5.28
N SER A 178 -4.18 0.22 -6.14
CA SER A 178 -3.82 -0.88 -7.04
C SER A 178 -2.68 -0.42 -7.96
N MET A 179 -1.55 -1.12 -7.92
CA MET A 179 -0.44 -0.88 -8.84
C MET A 179 -0.80 -1.44 -10.20
N ASP A 180 -0.64 -0.67 -11.27
CA ASP A 180 -0.82 -1.25 -12.60
C ASP A 180 0.44 -2.00 -13.03
N GLU A 181 0.33 -3.33 -13.15
CA GLU A 181 1.39 -4.23 -13.57
C GLU A 181 1.56 -4.31 -15.09
N GLY A 182 0.66 -3.67 -15.85
CA GLY A 182 0.57 -3.78 -17.30
C GLY A 182 -0.40 -4.87 -17.72
N ASP A 183 -0.17 -6.11 -17.29
CA ASP A 183 -0.98 -7.26 -17.68
C ASP A 183 -2.27 -7.42 -16.85
N LEU A 184 -3.15 -8.31 -17.32
CA LEU A 184 -4.41 -8.65 -16.68
C LEU A 184 -4.44 -10.14 -16.35
N LEU A 185 -5.03 -10.49 -15.21
CA LEU A 185 -5.34 -11.87 -14.86
C LEU A 185 -6.84 -12.00 -14.69
N LEU A 186 -7.43 -12.93 -15.45
CA LEU A 186 -8.84 -13.28 -15.34
C LEU A 186 -8.96 -14.61 -14.59
N GLN A 187 -9.58 -14.57 -13.42
CA GLN A 187 -9.90 -15.76 -12.65
C GLN A 187 -11.24 -16.29 -13.12
N VAL A 188 -11.31 -17.59 -13.36
CA VAL A 188 -12.49 -18.26 -13.90
C VAL A 188 -12.85 -19.43 -13.01
N GLN A 189 -14.10 -19.44 -12.54
CA GLN A 189 -14.68 -20.52 -11.75
C GLN A 189 -15.86 -21.14 -12.49
N LYS A 190 -15.76 -22.45 -12.73
CA LYS A 190 -16.76 -23.29 -13.38
C LYS A 190 -17.52 -24.11 -12.32
N PRO A 191 -18.61 -24.79 -12.68
CA PRO A 191 -19.31 -25.69 -11.76
C PRO A 191 -18.37 -26.77 -11.23
N ALA A 192 -18.43 -27.06 -9.93
CA ALA A 192 -17.48 -27.97 -9.28
C ALA A 192 -17.55 -29.43 -9.76
N SER A 193 -18.65 -29.83 -10.41
CA SER A 193 -18.82 -31.17 -10.99
C SER A 193 -18.14 -31.36 -12.34
N ILE A 194 -17.40 -30.37 -12.85
CA ILE A 194 -16.77 -30.40 -14.16
C ILE A 194 -15.55 -31.33 -14.18
N ASN A 195 -15.33 -32.03 -15.30
CA ASN A 195 -14.10 -32.79 -15.53
C ASN A 195 -13.04 -31.93 -16.25
N LEU A 196 -11.79 -32.42 -16.25
CA LEU A 196 -10.67 -31.68 -16.80
C LEU A 196 -10.82 -31.41 -18.31
N GLU A 197 -11.28 -32.39 -19.10
CA GLU A 197 -11.42 -32.18 -20.54
C GLU A 197 -12.46 -31.10 -20.87
N ARG A 198 -13.59 -31.09 -20.16
CA ARG A 198 -14.62 -30.07 -20.35
C ARG A 198 -14.15 -28.70 -19.86
N SER A 199 -13.41 -28.67 -18.75
CA SER A 199 -12.80 -27.45 -18.21
C SER A 199 -11.88 -26.80 -19.25
N GLN A 200 -10.90 -27.56 -19.77
CA GLN A 200 -9.99 -27.10 -20.84
C GLN A 200 -10.73 -26.67 -22.12
N ALA A 201 -11.81 -27.36 -22.49
CA ALA A 201 -12.58 -26.99 -23.68
C ALA A 201 -13.30 -25.64 -23.53
N ILE A 202 -13.80 -25.34 -22.33
CA ILE A 202 -14.41 -24.04 -22.01
C ILE A 202 -13.32 -22.96 -21.99
N ASP A 203 -12.20 -23.21 -21.33
CA ASP A 203 -11.10 -22.25 -21.23
C ASP A 203 -10.53 -21.91 -22.61
N GLY A 204 -10.25 -22.93 -23.45
CA GLY A 204 -9.79 -22.71 -24.81
C GLY A 204 -10.83 -22.04 -25.72
N ALA A 205 -12.12 -22.06 -25.36
CA ALA A 205 -13.15 -21.25 -26.04
C ALA A 205 -13.11 -19.80 -25.58
N ILE A 206 -12.91 -19.54 -24.29
CA ILE A 206 -12.71 -18.20 -23.71
C ILE A 206 -11.47 -17.55 -24.32
N GLU A 207 -10.32 -18.23 -24.33
CA GLU A 207 -9.07 -17.73 -24.92
C GLU A 207 -9.26 -17.26 -26.37
N ARG A 208 -9.88 -18.10 -27.20
CA ARG A 208 -10.15 -17.77 -28.61
C ARG A 208 -11.11 -16.60 -28.75
N ALA A 209 -12.14 -16.51 -27.91
CA ALA A 209 -13.09 -15.41 -27.94
C ALA A 209 -12.43 -14.07 -27.55
N LEU A 210 -11.57 -14.09 -26.53
CA LEU A 210 -10.82 -12.92 -26.08
C LEU A 210 -9.86 -12.43 -27.17
N ILE A 211 -9.01 -13.31 -27.71
CA ILE A 211 -8.04 -12.96 -28.75
C ILE A 211 -8.73 -12.49 -30.03
N ALA A 212 -9.87 -13.08 -30.40
CA ALA A 212 -10.59 -12.68 -31.61
C ALA A 212 -11.29 -11.33 -31.48
N SER A 213 -11.78 -10.99 -30.28
CA SER A 213 -12.60 -9.79 -30.06
C SER A 213 -11.78 -8.57 -29.64
N ILE A 214 -10.63 -8.79 -29.00
CA ILE A 214 -9.84 -7.74 -28.34
C ILE A 214 -8.42 -7.71 -28.92
N PRO A 215 -8.12 -6.80 -29.88
CA PRO A 215 -6.81 -6.70 -30.52
C PRO A 215 -5.69 -6.26 -29.56
N GLU A 216 -6.04 -5.68 -28.40
CA GLU A 216 -5.08 -5.31 -27.36
C GLU A 216 -4.44 -6.53 -26.67
N ILE A 217 -5.02 -7.73 -26.78
CA ILE A 217 -4.50 -8.95 -26.18
C ILE A 217 -3.50 -9.60 -27.14
N ARG A 218 -2.25 -9.83 -26.69
CA ARG A 218 -1.23 -10.52 -27.49
C ARG A 218 -1.28 -12.03 -27.29
N HIS A 219 -1.28 -12.43 -26.02
CA HIS A 219 -1.22 -13.83 -25.63
C HIS A 219 -2.16 -14.05 -24.44
N VAL A 220 -2.79 -15.22 -24.42
CA VAL A 220 -3.52 -15.72 -23.26
C VAL A 220 -2.93 -17.07 -22.92
N VAL A 221 -2.58 -17.26 -21.65
CA VAL A 221 -2.11 -18.53 -21.12
C VAL A 221 -3.05 -18.94 -20.00
N THR A 222 -3.85 -19.98 -20.22
CA THR A 222 -4.69 -20.52 -19.15
C THR A 222 -3.98 -21.61 -18.38
N ARG A 223 -4.10 -21.54 -17.05
CA ARG A 223 -3.78 -22.62 -16.15
C ARG A 223 -5.05 -23.16 -15.51
N VAL A 224 -5.26 -24.48 -15.62
CA VAL A 224 -6.45 -25.18 -15.11
C VAL A 224 -6.02 -26.17 -14.03
N GLY A 225 -6.65 -26.11 -12.86
CA GLY A 225 -6.32 -26.99 -11.75
C GLY A 225 -4.93 -26.76 -11.15
N SER A 226 -4.45 -27.76 -10.41
CA SER A 226 -3.21 -27.67 -9.65
C SER A 226 -1.97 -27.99 -10.48
N ASP A 227 -0.85 -27.35 -10.14
CA ASP A 227 0.46 -27.65 -10.71
C ASP A 227 1.08 -28.92 -10.11
N GLU A 228 2.08 -29.52 -10.77
CA GLU A 228 2.73 -30.75 -10.30
C GLU A 228 3.44 -30.58 -8.95
N LEU A 229 3.91 -29.37 -8.62
CA LEU A 229 4.54 -29.08 -7.33
C LEU A 229 3.50 -28.87 -6.22
N GLY A 230 2.22 -28.71 -6.59
CA GLY A 230 1.10 -28.46 -5.67
C GLY A 230 1.24 -27.15 -4.90
N LEU A 231 1.89 -26.14 -5.49
CA LEU A 231 1.99 -24.81 -4.88
C LEU A 231 0.63 -24.09 -4.92
N ASP A 232 -0.19 -24.41 -5.92
CA ASP A 232 -1.53 -23.87 -6.09
C ASP A 232 -2.58 -24.98 -6.05
N PRO A 233 -3.26 -25.18 -4.90
CA PRO A 233 -4.24 -26.24 -4.72
C PRO A 233 -5.60 -25.88 -5.37
N MET A 234 -5.58 -25.58 -6.66
CA MET A 234 -6.76 -25.23 -7.45
C MET A 234 -7.55 -26.48 -7.85
N GLY A 235 -8.87 -26.39 -7.76
CA GLY A 235 -9.78 -27.41 -8.25
C GLY A 235 -9.80 -27.50 -9.78
N LEU A 236 -10.31 -28.61 -10.34
CA LEU A 236 -10.44 -28.77 -11.80
C LEU A 236 -11.39 -27.74 -12.43
N ASN A 237 -12.25 -27.14 -11.61
CA ASN A 237 -13.21 -26.11 -11.97
C ASN A 237 -12.65 -24.69 -11.88
N GLU A 238 -11.46 -24.50 -11.30
CA GLU A 238 -10.81 -23.20 -11.18
C GLU A 238 -9.74 -23.03 -12.25
N SER A 239 -9.63 -21.82 -12.80
CA SER A 239 -8.61 -21.50 -13.80
C SER A 239 -8.15 -20.06 -13.71
N ASP A 240 -6.86 -19.87 -13.94
CA ASP A 240 -6.24 -18.55 -14.01
C ASP A 240 -5.80 -18.29 -15.45
N LEU A 241 -6.38 -17.27 -16.08
CA LEU A 241 -6.04 -16.85 -17.43
C LEU A 241 -5.10 -15.65 -17.34
N PHE A 242 -3.84 -15.85 -17.68
CA PHE A 242 -2.83 -14.80 -17.78
C PHE A 242 -2.94 -14.14 -19.15
N ILE A 243 -3.36 -12.88 -19.17
CA ILE A 243 -3.60 -12.12 -20.39
C ILE A 243 -2.46 -11.11 -20.55
N GLU A 244 -1.55 -11.39 -21.47
CA GLU A 244 -0.46 -10.48 -21.85
C GLU A 244 -1.00 -9.41 -22.79
N LEU A 245 -0.85 -8.15 -22.41
CA LEU A 245 -1.38 -7.01 -23.15
C LEU A 245 -0.33 -6.40 -24.08
N ALA A 246 -0.79 -5.82 -25.18
CA ALA A 246 0.04 -5.03 -26.07
C ALA A 246 0.55 -3.77 -25.36
N PRO A 247 1.65 -3.14 -25.82
CA PRO A 247 2.07 -1.86 -25.26
C PRO A 247 0.93 -0.83 -25.32
N ARG A 248 0.72 -0.06 -24.25
CA ARG A 248 -0.40 0.89 -24.11
C ARG A 248 -0.57 1.85 -25.28
N ASP A 249 0.54 2.26 -25.91
CA ASP A 249 0.53 3.17 -27.07
C ASP A 249 -0.17 2.59 -28.31
N SER A 250 -0.38 1.27 -28.35
CA SER A 250 -1.05 0.57 -29.44
C SER A 250 -2.54 0.31 -29.20
N TRP A 251 -3.06 0.71 -28.04
CA TRP A 251 -4.45 0.43 -27.67
C TRP A 251 -5.43 1.36 -28.39
N ARG A 252 -6.63 0.85 -28.70
CA ARG A 252 -7.72 1.69 -29.26
C ARG A 252 -8.10 2.82 -28.31
N VAL A 253 -8.15 2.49 -27.02
CA VAL A 253 -8.35 3.44 -25.91
C VAL A 253 -7.27 3.14 -24.87
N ALA A 254 -6.47 4.15 -24.52
CA ALA A 254 -5.37 4.01 -23.55
C ALA A 254 -5.90 4.02 -22.10
N ASP A 255 -6.91 3.20 -21.82
CA ASP A 255 -7.56 3.06 -20.53
C ASP A 255 -7.77 1.58 -20.19
N LYS A 256 -7.24 1.17 -19.03
CA LYS A 256 -7.32 -0.23 -18.57
C LYS A 256 -8.73 -0.57 -18.08
N GLU A 257 -9.46 0.38 -17.48
CA GLU A 257 -10.83 0.13 -17.03
C GLU A 257 -11.75 -0.14 -18.23
N TRP A 258 -11.59 0.61 -19.32
CA TRP A 258 -12.28 0.35 -20.58
C TRP A 258 -11.97 -1.06 -21.11
N LEU A 259 -10.71 -1.47 -21.11
CA LEU A 259 -10.30 -2.80 -21.58
C LEU A 259 -10.87 -3.93 -20.72
N VAL A 260 -10.89 -3.77 -19.40
CA VAL A 260 -11.56 -4.70 -18.47
C VAL A 260 -13.05 -4.78 -18.78
N GLY A 261 -13.69 -3.65 -19.10
CA GLY A 261 -15.07 -3.60 -19.58
C GLY A 261 -15.31 -4.40 -20.87
N GLU A 262 -14.41 -4.30 -21.84
CA GLU A 262 -14.46 -5.10 -23.08
C GLU A 262 -14.32 -6.60 -22.80
N VAL A 263 -13.37 -6.99 -21.93
CA VAL A 263 -13.23 -8.39 -21.49
C VAL A 263 -14.50 -8.87 -20.79
N ARG A 264 -15.07 -8.06 -19.90
CA ARG A 264 -16.34 -8.34 -19.21
C ARG A 264 -17.47 -8.56 -20.22
N SER A 265 -17.53 -7.76 -21.29
CA SER A 265 -18.51 -7.93 -22.37
C SER A 265 -18.35 -9.25 -23.11
N VAL A 266 -17.12 -9.71 -23.37
CA VAL A 266 -16.86 -11.01 -24.02
C VAL A 266 -17.29 -12.16 -23.09
N MET A 267 -17.01 -12.03 -21.79
CA MET A 267 -17.35 -13.06 -20.79
C MET A 267 -18.85 -13.28 -20.62
N GLN A 268 -19.70 -12.30 -20.96
CA GLN A 268 -21.17 -12.48 -20.94
C GLN A 268 -21.66 -13.59 -21.90
N ALA A 269 -20.86 -13.98 -22.90
CA ALA A 269 -21.20 -15.07 -23.81
C ALA A 269 -21.03 -16.48 -23.19
N PHE A 270 -20.49 -16.58 -21.98
CA PHE A 270 -20.19 -17.84 -21.30
C PHE A 270 -21.06 -18.03 -20.05
N PRO A 271 -22.34 -18.44 -20.20
CA PRO A 271 -23.23 -18.63 -19.05
C PRO A 271 -22.77 -19.79 -18.16
N GLY A 272 -22.95 -19.63 -16.84
CA GLY A 272 -22.55 -20.63 -15.84
C GLY A 272 -21.05 -20.62 -15.52
N VAL A 273 -20.35 -19.56 -15.91
CA VAL A 273 -18.95 -19.30 -15.57
C VAL A 273 -18.90 -18.03 -14.74
N GLU A 274 -18.39 -18.14 -13.51
CA GLU A 274 -18.10 -17.00 -12.66
C GLU A 274 -16.67 -16.52 -12.94
N TYR A 275 -16.44 -15.21 -12.83
CA TYR A 275 -15.12 -14.65 -13.11
C TYR A 275 -14.84 -13.40 -12.29
N GLY A 276 -13.56 -13.14 -12.06
CA GLY A 276 -13.06 -11.97 -11.36
C GLY A 276 -11.76 -11.47 -11.98
N PHE A 277 -11.51 -10.17 -11.84
CA PHE A 277 -10.31 -9.52 -12.38
C PHE A 277 -9.26 -9.28 -11.29
N THR A 278 -7.99 -9.50 -11.64
CA THR A 278 -6.84 -9.19 -10.79
C THR A 278 -5.58 -9.03 -11.66
N GLN A 279 -4.42 -9.00 -11.03
CA GLN A 279 -3.12 -8.89 -11.70
C GLN A 279 -2.15 -9.96 -11.15
N PRO A 280 -1.16 -10.40 -11.94
CA PRO A 280 -0.30 -11.51 -11.55
C PRO A 280 0.41 -11.36 -10.20
N ILE A 281 1.05 -10.22 -9.90
CA ILE A 281 1.78 -10.01 -8.64
C ILE A 281 0.77 -9.75 -7.51
N GLU A 282 -0.24 -8.92 -7.73
CA GLU A 282 -1.30 -8.61 -6.78
C GLU A 282 -2.00 -9.88 -6.28
N MET A 283 -2.42 -10.76 -7.19
CA MET A 283 -3.02 -12.05 -6.86
C MET A 283 -2.09 -12.88 -5.96
N ARG A 284 -0.82 -13.01 -6.33
CA ARG A 284 0.14 -13.84 -5.58
C ARG A 284 0.43 -13.31 -4.20
N VAL A 285 0.56 -11.99 -4.08
CA VAL A 285 0.75 -11.35 -2.78
C VAL A 285 -0.50 -11.53 -1.91
N ALA A 286 -1.69 -11.38 -2.48
CA ALA A 286 -2.96 -11.57 -1.76
C ALA A 286 -3.14 -13.01 -1.26
N GLU A 287 -2.89 -14.00 -2.12
CA GLU A 287 -2.95 -15.43 -1.79
C GLU A 287 -1.96 -15.80 -0.69
N MET A 288 -0.70 -15.37 -0.80
CA MET A 288 0.34 -15.69 0.19
C MET A 288 0.08 -15.08 1.57
N LEU A 289 -0.58 -13.92 1.63
CA LEU A 289 -0.78 -13.20 2.89
C LEU A 289 -2.09 -13.55 3.59
N THR A 290 -3.18 -13.63 2.82
CA THR A 290 -4.53 -13.74 3.38
C THR A 290 -5.21 -15.06 3.04
N GLY A 291 -4.63 -15.83 2.10
CA GLY A 291 -5.27 -17.01 1.51
C GLY A 291 -6.46 -16.67 0.62
N SER A 292 -6.69 -15.38 0.35
CA SER A 292 -7.81 -14.84 -0.43
C SER A 292 -7.29 -14.04 -1.62
N ARG A 293 -8.04 -14.05 -2.72
CA ARG A 293 -7.71 -13.36 -3.97
C ARG A 293 -8.35 -11.97 -4.10
N GLY A 294 -9.39 -11.67 -3.32
CA GLY A 294 -10.11 -10.38 -3.39
C GLY A 294 -9.70 -9.33 -2.35
N ASP A 295 -10.06 -8.07 -2.60
CA ASP A 295 -9.83 -6.92 -1.70
C ASP A 295 -10.41 -7.13 -0.30
N LEU A 296 -11.63 -7.69 -0.26
CA LEU A 296 -12.32 -8.13 0.94
C LEU A 296 -12.42 -9.65 0.96
N ALA A 297 -12.06 -10.23 2.10
CA ALA A 297 -12.25 -11.65 2.38
C ALA A 297 -13.19 -11.80 3.59
N ILE A 298 -14.31 -12.50 3.46
CA ILE A 298 -15.16 -12.84 4.60
C ILE A 298 -15.05 -14.34 4.86
N LYS A 299 -14.53 -14.70 6.03
CA LYS A 299 -14.44 -16.09 6.49
C LYS A 299 -15.58 -16.35 7.47
N ILE A 300 -16.42 -17.33 7.16
CA ILE A 300 -17.48 -17.79 8.06
C ILE A 300 -17.06 -19.15 8.61
N PHE A 301 -16.85 -19.22 9.93
CA PHE A 301 -16.44 -20.43 10.64
C PHE A 301 -17.63 -21.13 11.26
N GLY A 302 -17.59 -22.46 11.28
CA GLY A 302 -18.65 -23.26 11.88
C GLY A 302 -18.44 -24.77 11.73
N PRO A 303 -19.17 -25.59 12.50
CA PRO A 303 -19.02 -27.03 12.45
C PRO A 303 -19.73 -27.71 11.27
N ASP A 304 -20.85 -27.16 10.80
CA ASP A 304 -21.73 -27.77 9.79
C ASP A 304 -21.54 -27.11 8.41
N LEU A 305 -21.29 -27.91 7.38
CA LEU A 305 -21.02 -27.42 6.02
C LEU A 305 -22.28 -26.89 5.34
N ASP A 306 -23.44 -27.47 5.61
CA ASP A 306 -24.71 -27.07 4.98
C ASP A 306 -25.15 -25.70 5.52
N VAL A 307 -24.98 -25.49 6.83
CA VAL A 307 -25.24 -24.20 7.46
C VAL A 307 -24.24 -23.15 6.93
N LEU A 308 -22.96 -23.49 6.80
CA LEU A 308 -21.96 -22.59 6.22
C LEU A 308 -22.31 -22.19 4.78
N ALA A 309 -22.72 -23.14 3.93
CA ALA A 309 -23.14 -22.86 2.56
C ALA A 309 -24.34 -21.90 2.51
N SER A 310 -25.35 -22.13 3.37
CA SER A 310 -26.52 -21.24 3.46
C SER A 310 -26.16 -19.83 3.93
N LEU A 311 -25.22 -19.70 4.89
CA LEU A 311 -24.73 -18.42 5.38
C LEU A 311 -23.92 -17.70 4.30
N ALA A 312 -23.10 -18.43 3.54
CA ALA A 312 -22.34 -17.87 2.43
C ALA A 312 -23.26 -17.31 1.34
N GLN A 313 -24.25 -18.08 0.86
CA GLN A 313 -25.19 -17.59 -0.16
C GLN A 313 -25.95 -16.34 0.30
N ARG A 314 -26.40 -16.30 1.55
CA ARG A 314 -27.08 -15.12 2.11
C ARG A 314 -26.14 -13.92 2.22
N THR A 315 -24.89 -14.15 2.64
CA THR A 315 -23.88 -13.10 2.75
C THR A 315 -23.51 -12.56 1.37
N GLN A 316 -23.34 -13.42 0.37
CA GLN A 316 -23.12 -13.05 -1.03
C GLN A 316 -24.24 -12.14 -1.55
N ALA A 317 -25.49 -12.58 -1.44
CA ALA A 317 -26.64 -11.78 -1.90
C ALA A 317 -26.75 -10.42 -1.18
N THR A 318 -26.34 -10.37 0.09
CA THR A 318 -26.29 -9.12 0.86
C THR A 318 -25.17 -8.21 0.38
N LEU A 319 -23.98 -8.76 0.09
CA LEU A 319 -22.83 -8.01 -0.42
C LEU A 319 -23.09 -7.45 -1.83
N GLU A 320 -23.68 -8.23 -2.73
CA GLU A 320 -24.03 -7.80 -4.09
C GLU A 320 -25.01 -6.61 -4.10
N ALA A 321 -25.79 -6.43 -3.04
CA ALA A 321 -26.69 -5.29 -2.88
C ALA A 321 -25.99 -4.01 -2.39
N VAL A 322 -24.76 -4.12 -1.87
CA VAL A 322 -23.99 -2.97 -1.38
C VAL A 322 -23.32 -2.27 -2.56
N SER A 323 -23.51 -0.96 -2.67
CA SER A 323 -22.91 -0.16 -3.74
C SER A 323 -21.39 -0.29 -3.74
N GLY A 324 -20.79 -0.61 -4.89
CA GLY A 324 -19.34 -0.74 -5.08
C GLY A 324 -18.77 -2.15 -4.87
N ALA A 325 -19.61 -3.15 -4.54
CA ALA A 325 -19.22 -4.55 -4.63
C ALA A 325 -19.10 -4.97 -6.10
N GLU A 326 -17.94 -5.47 -6.50
CA GLU A 326 -17.71 -6.13 -7.79
C GLU A 326 -17.15 -7.54 -7.57
N ASP A 327 -17.44 -8.43 -8.53
CA ASP A 327 -16.88 -9.79 -8.59
C ASP A 327 -16.99 -10.54 -7.24
N VAL A 328 -18.19 -10.57 -6.65
CA VAL A 328 -18.45 -11.29 -5.40
C VAL A 328 -18.46 -12.79 -5.69
N LEU A 329 -17.40 -13.48 -5.27
CA LEU A 329 -17.22 -14.91 -5.47
C LEU A 329 -17.40 -15.64 -4.15
N THR A 330 -18.24 -16.66 -4.15
CA THR A 330 -18.37 -17.59 -3.03
C THR A 330 -17.63 -18.88 -3.35
N GLN A 331 -16.71 -19.28 -2.49
CA GLN A 331 -16.17 -20.64 -2.55
C GLN A 331 -16.98 -21.54 -1.61
N ALA A 332 -18.30 -21.51 -1.75
CA ALA A 332 -19.22 -22.35 -1.00
C ALA A 332 -18.87 -23.82 -1.20
N ALA A 333 -19.28 -24.66 -0.24
CA ALA A 333 -19.19 -26.10 -0.37
C ALA A 333 -20.16 -26.56 -1.46
N ASP A 334 -19.74 -26.43 -2.71
CA ASP A 334 -20.45 -27.01 -3.83
C ASP A 334 -20.48 -28.52 -3.64
N ASP A 335 -21.67 -29.06 -3.86
CA ASP A 335 -21.96 -30.46 -3.70
C ASP A 335 -21.78 -31.17 -5.05
N VAL A 336 -20.95 -32.20 -5.06
CA VAL A 336 -20.73 -33.04 -6.25
C VAL A 336 -21.26 -34.44 -6.02
N ALA A 337 -21.70 -35.05 -7.11
CA ALA A 337 -22.16 -36.42 -7.10
C ALA A 337 -20.94 -37.37 -6.95
N TYR A 338 -20.85 -38.04 -5.81
CA TYR A 338 -19.94 -39.14 -5.57
C TYR A 338 -20.61 -40.47 -5.92
N LEU A 339 -19.81 -41.41 -6.43
CA LEU A 339 -20.22 -42.81 -6.50
C LEU A 339 -19.72 -43.52 -5.24
N GLN A 340 -20.59 -43.70 -4.26
CA GLN A 340 -20.24 -44.38 -3.02
C GLN A 340 -20.40 -45.89 -3.18
N VAL A 341 -19.31 -46.62 -2.93
CA VAL A 341 -19.30 -48.09 -2.82
C VAL A 341 -19.27 -48.46 -1.34
N LYS A 342 -20.39 -48.95 -0.83
CA LYS A 342 -20.50 -49.43 0.55
C LYS A 342 -20.41 -50.96 0.55
N VAL A 343 -19.20 -51.45 0.83
CA VAL A 343 -18.91 -52.89 0.99
C VAL A 343 -19.61 -53.43 2.24
N ASP A 344 -20.27 -54.58 2.11
CA ASP A 344 -20.86 -55.31 3.24
C ASP A 344 -19.80 -56.26 3.83
N PRO A 345 -19.31 -56.02 5.06
CA PRO A 345 -18.29 -56.86 5.68
C PRO A 345 -18.75 -58.31 5.87
N LEU A 346 -20.04 -58.55 6.08
CA LEU A 346 -20.58 -59.90 6.27
C LEU A 346 -20.65 -60.66 4.94
N ALA A 347 -21.01 -59.98 3.85
CA ALA A 347 -21.03 -60.57 2.52
C ALA A 347 -19.61 -60.89 2.02
N ALA A 348 -18.66 -59.97 2.21
CA ALA A 348 -17.25 -60.18 1.89
C ALA A 348 -16.63 -61.33 2.70
N GLY A 349 -16.92 -61.41 4.00
CA GLY A 349 -16.42 -62.49 4.85
C GLY A 349 -16.92 -63.89 4.47
N ARG A 350 -18.14 -64.00 3.94
CA ARG A 350 -18.70 -65.30 3.47
C ARG A 350 -17.94 -65.89 2.28
N VAL A 351 -17.29 -65.05 1.50
CA VAL A 351 -16.52 -65.43 0.31
C VAL A 351 -15.01 -65.39 0.56
N GLY A 352 -14.59 -65.19 1.81
CA GLY A 352 -13.19 -65.18 2.21
C GLY A 352 -12.41 -63.93 1.80
N LEU A 353 -13.08 -62.83 1.45
CA LEU A 353 -12.43 -61.57 1.07
C LEU A 353 -12.41 -60.58 2.24
N ALA A 354 -11.27 -59.90 2.44
CA ALA A 354 -11.25 -58.73 3.31
C ALA A 354 -11.89 -57.53 2.60
N VAL A 355 -12.45 -56.60 3.39
CA VAL A 355 -13.01 -55.35 2.86
C VAL A 355 -11.95 -54.54 2.10
N THR A 356 -10.70 -54.59 2.57
CA THR A 356 -9.55 -53.94 1.93
C THR A 356 -9.25 -54.54 0.55
N ASP A 357 -9.35 -55.87 0.40
CA ASP A 357 -9.08 -56.53 -0.88
C ASP A 357 -10.10 -56.09 -1.94
N VAL A 358 -11.37 -56.00 -1.53
CA VAL A 358 -12.44 -55.48 -2.39
C VAL A 358 -12.18 -54.03 -2.76
N GLN A 359 -11.78 -53.19 -1.81
CA GLN A 359 -11.47 -51.77 -2.07
C GLN A 359 -10.26 -51.59 -2.98
N ASP A 360 -9.21 -52.38 -2.79
CA ASP A 360 -7.96 -52.29 -3.54
C ASP A 360 -8.15 -52.76 -4.98
N GLU A 361 -8.91 -53.83 -5.21
CA GLU A 361 -9.26 -54.28 -6.57
C GLU A 361 -10.12 -53.22 -7.29
N LEU A 362 -11.11 -52.64 -6.62
CA LEU A 362 -11.90 -51.55 -7.21
C LEU A 362 -11.05 -50.30 -7.50
N ARG A 363 -10.11 -49.96 -6.62
CA ARG A 363 -9.15 -48.87 -6.84
C ARG A 363 -8.24 -49.17 -8.04
N ALA A 364 -7.78 -50.41 -8.18
CA ALA A 364 -6.98 -50.86 -9.32
C ALA A 364 -7.71 -50.70 -10.65
N GLN A 365 -9.03 -50.92 -10.69
CA GLN A 365 -9.82 -50.72 -11.89
C GLN A 365 -9.94 -49.23 -12.28
N VAL A 366 -10.08 -48.34 -11.28
CA VAL A 366 -10.30 -46.89 -11.51
C VAL A 366 -8.98 -46.12 -11.64
N GLU A 367 -8.14 -46.12 -10.61
CA GLU A 367 -6.90 -45.34 -10.52
C GLU A 367 -5.73 -46.05 -11.22
N GLY A 368 -5.78 -47.39 -11.26
CA GLY A 368 -4.68 -48.21 -11.73
C GLY A 368 -3.69 -48.55 -10.62
N VAL A 369 -2.94 -49.62 -10.83
CA VAL A 369 -1.83 -50.05 -9.97
C VAL A 369 -0.53 -49.86 -10.72
N SER A 370 0.46 -49.27 -10.05
CA SER A 370 1.82 -49.15 -10.59
C SER A 370 2.45 -50.55 -10.70
N ALA A 371 2.65 -51.02 -11.93
CA ALA A 371 3.29 -52.30 -12.23
C ALA A 371 4.82 -52.19 -12.35
N GLY A 372 5.37 -50.97 -12.37
CA GLY A 372 6.81 -50.72 -12.41
C GLY A 372 7.15 -49.39 -13.05
N GLN A 373 8.41 -49.22 -13.43
CA GLN A 373 8.87 -48.07 -14.20
C GLN A 373 9.67 -48.57 -15.40
N ILE A 374 9.40 -47.98 -16.56
CA ILE A 374 10.23 -48.14 -17.75
C ILE A 374 11.36 -47.11 -17.64
N ILE A 375 12.60 -47.59 -17.63
CA ILE A 375 13.79 -46.75 -17.52
C ILE A 375 14.33 -46.51 -18.93
N GLU A 376 14.20 -45.29 -19.40
CA GLU A 376 14.88 -44.78 -20.60
C GLU A 376 16.07 -43.89 -20.17
N PRO A 377 17.09 -43.66 -21.01
CA PRO A 377 18.31 -42.94 -20.62
C PRO A 377 18.08 -41.54 -20.00
N ASP A 378 17.00 -40.87 -20.37
CA ASP A 378 16.68 -39.48 -20.01
C ASP A 378 15.38 -39.32 -19.21
N ARG A 379 14.58 -40.38 -19.05
CA ARG A 379 13.30 -40.34 -18.34
C ARG A 379 12.88 -41.67 -17.74
N ARG A 380 12.09 -41.60 -16.68
CA ARG A 380 11.45 -42.76 -16.05
C ARG A 380 9.96 -42.65 -16.27
N ILE A 381 9.37 -43.65 -16.91
CA ILE A 381 7.95 -43.65 -17.27
C ILE A 381 7.24 -44.64 -16.34
N PRO A 382 6.28 -44.21 -15.50
CA PRO A 382 5.53 -45.14 -14.68
C PRO A 382 4.66 -46.05 -15.55
N LEU A 383 4.73 -47.36 -15.31
CA LEU A 383 3.87 -48.35 -15.94
C LEU A 383 2.67 -48.61 -15.03
N LEU A 384 1.46 -48.29 -15.50
CA LEU A 384 0.21 -48.53 -14.76
C LEU A 384 -0.64 -49.61 -15.43
N VAL A 385 -1.15 -50.55 -14.64
CA VAL A 385 -2.19 -51.50 -15.04
C VAL A 385 -3.51 -51.00 -14.48
N ARG A 386 -4.49 -50.74 -15.33
CA ARG A 386 -5.78 -50.15 -14.96
C ARG A 386 -6.91 -50.80 -15.74
N GLY A 387 -8.12 -50.72 -15.20
CA GLY A 387 -9.34 -51.20 -15.86
C GLY A 387 -9.64 -50.50 -17.18
N ASP A 388 -10.54 -51.10 -17.96
CA ASP A 388 -10.98 -50.54 -19.24
C ASP A 388 -11.67 -49.17 -19.06
N GLY A 389 -11.50 -48.29 -20.05
CA GLY A 389 -12.10 -46.95 -20.05
C GLY A 389 -13.62 -46.97 -19.99
N GLU A 390 -14.27 -47.97 -20.58
CA GLU A 390 -15.74 -48.09 -20.56
C GLU A 390 -16.28 -48.42 -19.16
N VAL A 391 -15.48 -49.05 -18.29
CA VAL A 391 -15.84 -49.34 -16.89
C VAL A 391 -15.80 -48.06 -16.06
N ARG A 392 -14.83 -47.17 -16.31
CA ARG A 392 -14.69 -45.88 -15.62
C ARG A 392 -15.77 -44.86 -16.01
N GLY A 393 -16.21 -44.88 -17.26
CA GLY A 393 -17.20 -43.94 -17.78
C GLY A 393 -18.66 -44.25 -17.45
N SER A 394 -18.96 -45.43 -16.87
CA SER A 394 -20.34 -45.85 -16.61
C SER A 394 -20.51 -46.45 -15.22
N VAL A 395 -21.35 -45.80 -14.42
CA VAL A 395 -21.79 -46.27 -13.09
C VAL A 395 -22.37 -47.68 -13.16
N GLN A 396 -23.17 -47.97 -14.19
CA GLN A 396 -23.82 -49.26 -14.35
C GLN A 396 -22.80 -50.36 -14.65
N ARG A 397 -21.84 -50.10 -15.54
CA ARG A 397 -20.78 -51.07 -15.85
C ARG A 397 -19.81 -51.28 -14.71
N PHE A 398 -19.54 -50.24 -13.94
CA PHE A 398 -18.76 -50.34 -12.71
C PHE A 398 -19.49 -51.21 -11.67
N GLY A 399 -20.80 -51.02 -11.49
CA GLY A 399 -21.61 -51.83 -10.58
C GLY A 399 -21.70 -53.31 -10.97
N LEU A 400 -21.57 -53.63 -12.26
CA LEU A 400 -21.60 -54.99 -12.80
C LEU A 400 -20.22 -55.67 -12.85
N GLN A 401 -19.17 -55.04 -12.30
CA GLN A 401 -17.85 -55.66 -12.23
C GLN A 401 -17.89 -56.95 -11.41
N SER A 402 -17.05 -57.91 -11.80
CA SER A 402 -16.85 -59.14 -11.02
C SER A 402 -15.47 -59.13 -10.39
N LEU A 403 -15.41 -59.53 -9.13
CA LEU A 403 -14.18 -59.65 -8.35
C LEU A 403 -13.74 -61.12 -8.33
N ALA A 404 -12.46 -61.36 -8.55
CA ALA A 404 -11.90 -62.71 -8.43
C ALA A 404 -11.80 -63.08 -6.94
N THR A 405 -12.28 -64.26 -6.60
CA THR A 405 -12.09 -64.86 -5.27
C THR A 405 -11.01 -65.93 -5.31
N PRO A 406 -10.27 -66.15 -4.21
CA PRO A 406 -9.26 -67.19 -4.14
C PRO A 406 -9.80 -68.60 -4.47
N ASP A 407 -11.04 -68.91 -4.05
CA ASP A 407 -11.58 -70.27 -4.07
C ASP A 407 -12.90 -70.46 -4.86
N GLN A 408 -13.65 -69.39 -5.20
CA GLN A 408 -15.03 -69.48 -5.73
C GLN A 408 -15.21 -68.86 -7.12
N GLY A 409 -14.13 -68.53 -7.84
CA GLY A 409 -14.18 -67.90 -9.15
C GLY A 409 -14.57 -66.42 -9.07
N ASN A 410 -15.40 -65.94 -10.00
CA ASN A 410 -15.75 -64.52 -10.12
C ASN A 410 -17.10 -64.24 -9.43
N ILE A 411 -17.11 -63.24 -8.53
CA ILE A 411 -18.32 -62.83 -7.80
C ILE A 411 -18.70 -61.40 -8.21
N PRO A 412 -19.97 -61.14 -8.56
CA PRO A 412 -20.39 -59.79 -8.93
C PRO A 412 -20.30 -58.82 -7.74
N LEU A 413 -19.87 -57.59 -8.00
CA LEU A 413 -19.74 -56.53 -7.01
C LEU A 413 -21.06 -56.29 -6.26
N THR A 414 -22.20 -56.39 -6.95
CA THR A 414 -23.52 -56.24 -6.34
C THR A 414 -23.84 -57.24 -5.24
N ALA A 415 -23.14 -58.39 -5.19
CA ALA A 415 -23.28 -59.36 -4.10
C ALA A 415 -22.46 -59.00 -2.86
N LEU A 416 -21.45 -58.13 -3.00
CA LEU A 416 -20.48 -57.79 -1.96
C LEU A 416 -20.59 -56.33 -1.49
N ALA A 417 -21.13 -55.45 -2.32
CA ALA A 417 -21.24 -54.02 -2.05
C ALA A 417 -22.50 -53.41 -2.67
N SER A 418 -23.00 -52.36 -2.03
CA SER A 418 -24.00 -51.46 -2.61
C SER A 418 -23.31 -50.27 -3.26
N VAL A 419 -23.68 -49.98 -4.50
CA VAL A 419 -23.14 -48.85 -5.28
C VAL A 419 -24.27 -47.83 -5.44
N ALA A 420 -24.09 -46.63 -4.88
CA ALA A 420 -25.10 -45.57 -4.91
C ALA A 420 -24.45 -44.23 -5.22
N GLN A 421 -25.18 -43.36 -5.93
CA GLN A 421 -24.78 -41.97 -6.06
C GLN A 421 -25.17 -41.21 -4.79
N THR A 422 -24.24 -40.44 -4.24
CA THR A 422 -24.46 -39.57 -3.07
C THR A 422 -23.96 -38.17 -3.40
N SER A 423 -24.46 -37.17 -2.68
CA SER A 423 -23.86 -35.84 -2.71
C SER A 423 -22.77 -35.73 -1.66
N GLY A 424 -21.81 -34.84 -1.86
CA GLY A 424 -20.80 -34.50 -0.87
C GLY A 424 -19.95 -33.29 -1.27
N PRO A 425 -19.19 -32.72 -0.33
CA PRO A 425 -18.44 -31.50 -0.57
C PRO A 425 -17.19 -31.76 -1.42
N VAL A 426 -16.92 -30.88 -2.37
CA VAL A 426 -15.71 -30.91 -3.22
C VAL A 426 -14.44 -30.70 -2.41
N MET A 427 -14.47 -29.75 -1.46
CA MET A 427 -13.33 -29.35 -0.65
C MET A 427 -13.80 -28.95 0.75
N VAL A 428 -13.04 -29.35 1.78
CA VAL A 428 -13.29 -28.92 3.17
C VAL A 428 -12.11 -28.09 3.66
N ARG A 429 -12.26 -26.77 3.64
CA ARG A 429 -11.24 -25.84 4.15
C ARG A 429 -11.26 -25.77 5.67
N ARG A 430 -10.06 -25.66 6.25
CA ARG A 430 -9.87 -25.51 7.70
C ARG A 430 -8.79 -24.50 7.99
N GLU A 431 -9.01 -23.73 9.04
CA GLU A 431 -8.02 -22.81 9.60
C GLU A 431 -8.07 -22.92 11.12
N ALA A 432 -6.90 -23.07 11.75
CA ALA A 432 -6.76 -23.37 13.18
C ALA A 432 -7.64 -24.54 13.68
N GLY A 433 -7.92 -25.52 12.82
CA GLY A 433 -8.75 -26.69 13.13
C GLY A 433 -10.26 -26.50 12.98
N SER A 434 -10.74 -25.26 12.76
CA SER A 434 -12.15 -24.97 12.48
C SER A 434 -12.43 -25.00 10.99
N ARG A 435 -13.62 -25.50 10.59
CA ARG A 435 -14.06 -25.45 9.18
C ARG A 435 -14.56 -24.05 8.86
N TYR A 436 -14.31 -23.60 7.64
CA TYR A 436 -14.82 -22.32 7.19
C TYR A 436 -15.16 -22.32 5.70
N VAL A 437 -16.00 -21.36 5.32
CA VAL A 437 -16.27 -20.98 3.93
C VAL A 437 -15.74 -19.56 3.71
N LEU A 438 -15.20 -19.32 2.51
CA LEU A 438 -14.60 -18.05 2.13
C LEU A 438 -15.49 -17.37 1.08
N LEU A 439 -15.81 -16.10 1.33
CA LEU A 439 -16.37 -15.20 0.35
C LEU A 439 -15.33 -14.14 0.01
N GLN A 440 -15.20 -13.82 -1.26
CA GLN A 440 -14.29 -12.82 -1.76
C GLN A 440 -15.09 -11.76 -2.50
N ALA A 441 -14.67 -10.50 -2.39
CA ALA A 441 -15.25 -9.41 -3.16
C ALA A 441 -14.17 -8.37 -3.46
N ASN A 442 -14.25 -7.80 -4.65
CA ASN A 442 -13.45 -6.64 -5.04
C ASN A 442 -14.27 -5.37 -4.83
N VAL A 443 -13.58 -4.24 -4.56
CA VAL A 443 -14.26 -2.96 -4.32
C VAL A 443 -13.84 -1.97 -5.38
N ASN A 444 -14.82 -1.53 -6.18
CA ASN A 444 -14.58 -0.56 -7.25
C ASN A 444 -15.44 0.70 -7.07
N GLY A 445 -14.92 1.84 -7.57
CA GLY A 445 -15.63 3.12 -7.57
C GLY A 445 -15.85 3.77 -6.20
N ARG A 446 -15.31 3.20 -5.11
CA ARG A 446 -15.39 3.76 -3.74
C ARG A 446 -14.25 3.29 -2.85
N ASP A 447 -14.22 3.76 -1.61
CA ASP A 447 -13.18 3.39 -0.65
C ASP A 447 -13.46 2.08 0.09
N LEU A 448 -12.41 1.29 0.32
CA LEU A 448 -12.50 -0.03 0.94
C LEU A 448 -13.02 0.03 2.38
N VAL A 449 -12.53 0.97 3.20
CA VAL A 449 -12.92 1.05 4.62
C VAL A 449 -14.39 1.46 4.76
N GLY A 450 -14.84 2.44 3.99
CA GLY A 450 -16.24 2.87 3.95
C GLY A 450 -17.16 1.76 3.44
N PHE A 451 -16.76 1.04 2.38
CA PHE A 451 -17.48 -0.12 1.89
C PHE A 451 -17.62 -1.21 2.96
N VAL A 452 -16.53 -1.62 3.61
CA VAL A 452 -16.55 -2.68 4.63
C VAL A 452 -17.40 -2.29 5.83
N ALA A 453 -17.40 -1.01 6.25
CA ALA A 453 -18.24 -0.55 7.34
C ALA A 453 -19.74 -0.68 7.01
N GLU A 454 -20.13 -0.32 5.78
CA GLU A 454 -21.50 -0.45 5.29
C GLU A 454 -21.89 -1.93 5.11
N ALA A 455 -21.05 -2.72 4.46
CA ALA A 455 -21.24 -4.14 4.23
C ALA A 455 -21.37 -4.91 5.55
N ARG A 456 -20.52 -4.61 6.53
CA ARG A 456 -20.59 -5.22 7.86
C ARG A 456 -21.92 -4.91 8.56
N ALA A 457 -22.37 -3.66 8.50
CA ALA A 457 -23.66 -3.27 9.08
C ALA A 457 -24.85 -3.96 8.39
N ALA A 458 -24.79 -4.14 7.06
CA ALA A 458 -25.81 -4.86 6.31
C ALA A 458 -25.83 -6.36 6.67
N VAL A 459 -24.67 -7.02 6.69
CA VAL A 459 -24.54 -8.44 7.01
C VAL A 459 -24.94 -8.73 8.45
N GLU A 460 -24.55 -7.89 9.41
CA GLU A 460 -24.96 -8.04 10.83
C GLU A 460 -26.48 -7.91 11.01
N ARG A 461 -27.16 -7.15 10.15
CA ARG A 461 -28.63 -7.00 10.17
C ARG A 461 -29.34 -8.17 9.49
N ASP A 462 -28.87 -8.58 8.31
CA ASP A 462 -29.61 -9.45 7.39
C ASP A 462 -29.18 -10.94 7.49
N VAL A 463 -28.04 -11.23 8.12
CA VAL A 463 -27.46 -12.57 8.29
C VAL A 463 -27.15 -12.87 9.78
N PRO A 464 -28.16 -13.19 10.60
CA PRO A 464 -27.94 -13.63 11.98
C PRO A 464 -27.15 -14.95 12.02
N LEU A 465 -26.05 -14.96 12.78
CA LEU A 465 -25.20 -16.13 13.00
C LEU A 465 -25.76 -17.04 14.11
N PRO A 466 -25.91 -18.35 13.87
CA PRO A 466 -26.26 -19.30 14.92
C PRO A 466 -25.14 -19.44 15.97
N PRO A 467 -25.43 -19.95 17.17
CA PRO A 467 -24.41 -20.24 18.17
C PRO A 467 -23.34 -21.20 17.64
N GLY A 468 -22.07 -20.91 17.91
CA GLY A 468 -20.94 -21.71 17.43
C GLY A 468 -20.46 -21.34 16.02
N TYR A 469 -21.03 -20.30 15.41
CA TYR A 469 -20.55 -19.70 14.17
C TYR A 469 -19.92 -18.34 14.46
N SER A 470 -18.85 -18.01 13.74
CA SER A 470 -18.20 -16.71 13.78
C SER A 470 -17.88 -16.24 12.37
N MET A 471 -17.79 -14.92 12.20
CA MET A 471 -17.47 -14.30 10.93
C MET A 471 -16.29 -13.36 11.13
N GLU A 472 -15.27 -13.50 10.29
CA GLU A 472 -14.07 -12.67 10.29
C GLU A 472 -13.94 -11.95 8.95
N TRP A 473 -13.59 -10.67 9.03
CA TRP A 473 -13.43 -9.78 7.88
C TRP A 473 -11.93 -9.52 7.68
N GLY A 474 -11.40 -10.08 6.60
CA GLY A 474 -10.00 -10.06 6.21
C GLY A 474 -9.76 -9.41 4.85
N GLY A 475 -8.64 -9.76 4.22
CA GLY A 475 -8.22 -9.20 2.93
C GLY A 475 -7.33 -7.97 3.11
N GLN A 476 -7.34 -7.04 2.14
CA GLN A 476 -6.60 -5.79 2.23
C GLN A 476 -7.07 -4.91 3.40
N PHE A 477 -8.33 -5.05 3.80
CA PHE A 477 -8.92 -4.33 4.93
C PHE A 477 -8.21 -4.62 6.26
N GLU A 478 -7.84 -5.88 6.51
CA GLU A 478 -7.11 -6.27 7.72
C GLU A 478 -5.73 -5.61 7.77
N ASN A 479 -5.02 -5.63 6.64
CA ASN A 479 -3.72 -4.97 6.50
C ASN A 479 -3.84 -3.45 6.72
N GLN A 480 -4.90 -2.83 6.22
CA GLN A 480 -5.22 -1.43 6.46
C GLN A 480 -5.40 -1.13 7.95
N GLN A 481 -6.22 -1.94 8.66
CA GLN A 481 -6.47 -1.73 10.08
C GLN A 481 -5.20 -1.91 10.92
N ARG A 482 -4.40 -2.94 10.62
CA ARG A 482 -3.14 -3.22 11.31
C ARG A 482 -2.16 -2.06 11.14
N ALA A 483 -1.98 -1.58 9.91
CA ALA A 483 -1.12 -0.45 9.61
C ALA A 483 -1.62 0.85 10.29
N ALA A 484 -2.93 1.12 10.23
CA ALA A 484 -3.52 2.30 10.84
C ALA A 484 -3.39 2.30 12.38
N ALA A 485 -3.65 1.17 13.04
CA ALA A 485 -3.49 1.01 14.48
C ALA A 485 -2.03 1.23 14.91
N ARG A 486 -1.07 0.68 14.15
CA ARG A 486 0.35 0.86 14.43
C ARG A 486 0.79 2.31 14.24
N LEU A 487 0.44 2.95 13.13
CA LEU A 487 0.73 4.37 12.88
C LEU A 487 0.09 5.27 13.94
N GLY A 488 -1.12 4.94 14.42
CA GLY A 488 -1.80 5.66 15.49
C GLY A 488 -1.02 5.69 16.81
N VAL A 489 -0.16 4.70 17.08
CA VAL A 489 0.70 4.67 18.27
C VAL A 489 2.07 5.28 18.00
N VAL A 490 2.67 4.97 16.85
CA VAL A 490 4.08 5.30 16.61
C VAL A 490 4.28 6.74 16.12
N VAL A 491 3.31 7.33 15.41
CA VAL A 491 3.38 8.76 15.01
C VAL A 491 3.41 9.68 16.25
N PRO A 492 2.54 9.53 17.26
CA PRO A 492 2.65 10.28 18.51
C PRO A 492 4.00 10.09 19.23
N ALA A 493 4.53 8.87 19.25
CA ALA A 493 5.84 8.60 19.85
C ALA A 493 6.97 9.34 19.11
N ALA A 494 6.93 9.39 17.78
CA ALA A 494 7.89 10.18 17.00
C ALA A 494 7.73 11.68 17.24
N LEU A 495 6.51 12.21 17.33
CA LEU A 495 6.28 13.61 17.69
C LEU A 495 6.85 13.95 19.07
N ALA A 496 6.72 13.05 20.06
CA ALA A 496 7.32 13.21 21.38
C ALA A 496 8.85 13.24 21.30
N LEU A 497 9.46 12.36 20.49
CA LEU A 497 10.91 12.35 20.30
C LEU A 497 11.42 13.60 19.56
N ILE A 498 10.69 14.07 18.55
CA ILE A 498 10.97 15.35 17.86
C ILE A 498 10.87 16.51 18.86
N PHE A 499 9.86 16.51 19.73
CA PHE A 499 9.74 17.51 20.79
C PHE A 499 10.95 17.50 21.72
N VAL A 500 11.46 16.33 22.11
CA VAL A 500 12.69 16.22 22.93
C VAL A 500 13.89 16.81 22.19
N VAL A 501 14.08 16.51 20.90
CA VAL A 501 15.18 17.10 20.11
C VAL A 501 15.04 18.61 20.02
N LEU A 502 13.84 19.13 19.71
CA LEU A 502 13.59 20.58 19.68
C LEU A 502 13.84 21.24 21.04
N PHE A 503 13.43 20.59 22.13
CA PHE A 503 13.68 21.07 23.48
C PHE A 503 15.19 21.11 23.78
N MET A 504 15.95 20.09 23.39
CA MET A 504 17.41 20.08 23.53
C MET A 504 18.10 21.16 22.67
N THR A 505 17.58 21.43 21.47
CA THR A 505 18.13 22.46 20.58
C THR A 505 17.88 23.88 21.10
N PHE A 506 16.69 24.18 21.65
CA PHE A 506 16.31 25.54 22.04
C PHE A 506 16.34 25.81 23.55
N GLY A 507 16.41 24.78 24.39
CA GLY A 507 16.29 24.90 25.85
C GLY A 507 14.94 25.45 26.32
N SER A 508 13.90 25.42 25.46
CA SER A 508 12.61 26.08 25.72
C SER A 508 11.43 25.22 25.27
N VAL A 509 10.59 24.83 26.24
CA VAL A 509 9.33 24.11 26.00
C VAL A 509 8.38 24.90 25.10
N ARG A 510 8.34 26.24 25.27
CA ARG A 510 7.42 27.11 24.50
C ARG A 510 7.78 27.11 23.03
N GLN A 511 9.07 27.22 22.72
CA GLN A 511 9.54 27.25 21.34
C GLN A 511 9.38 25.89 20.66
N ALA A 512 9.68 24.80 21.37
CA ALA A 512 9.43 23.44 20.89
C ALA A 512 7.94 23.20 20.60
N ALA A 513 7.04 23.57 21.52
CA ALA A 513 5.59 23.46 21.32
C ALA A 513 5.07 24.35 20.19
N LEU A 514 5.63 25.55 20.02
CA LEU A 514 5.25 26.47 18.96
C LEU A 514 5.60 25.92 17.57
N ILE A 515 6.77 25.31 17.42
CA ILE A 515 7.17 24.65 16.18
C ILE A 515 6.27 23.43 15.91
N LEU A 516 6.01 22.61 16.93
CA LEU A 516 5.14 21.43 16.79
C LEU A 516 3.68 21.82 16.49
N GLY A 517 3.22 22.96 17.02
CA GLY A 517 1.90 23.52 16.72
C GLY A 517 1.71 23.93 15.26
N ASN A 518 2.78 24.02 14.47
CA ASN A 518 2.70 24.26 13.03
C ASN A 518 2.32 23.01 12.22
N VAL A 519 2.49 21.81 12.81
CA VAL A 519 2.28 20.53 12.13
C VAL A 519 0.84 20.34 11.61
N PRO A 520 -0.22 20.59 12.40
CA PRO A 520 -1.59 20.41 11.91
C PRO A 520 -1.90 21.27 10.68
N PHE A 521 -1.30 22.46 10.59
CA PHE A 521 -1.47 23.38 9.45
C PHE A 521 -0.82 22.88 8.16
N ALA A 522 0.29 22.15 8.28
CA ALA A 522 0.89 21.45 7.15
C ALA A 522 -0.04 20.32 6.68
N MET A 523 -0.60 19.54 7.61
CA MET A 523 -1.50 18.43 7.28
C MET A 523 -2.76 18.87 6.53
N VAL A 524 -3.34 20.04 6.87
CA VAL A 524 -4.51 20.59 6.17
C VAL A 524 -4.30 20.65 4.65
N GLY A 525 -3.16 21.14 4.19
CA GLY A 525 -2.88 21.26 2.75
C GLY A 525 -2.75 19.90 2.06
N GLY A 526 -2.14 18.92 2.75
CA GLY A 526 -2.04 17.57 2.24
C GLY A 526 -3.39 16.88 2.12
N VAL A 527 -4.26 17.02 3.13
CA VAL A 527 -5.61 16.44 3.11
C VAL A 527 -6.48 17.09 2.04
N LEU A 528 -6.44 18.43 1.93
CA LEU A 528 -7.18 19.16 0.90
C LEU A 528 -6.71 18.78 -0.50
N ALA A 529 -5.40 18.60 -0.70
CA ALA A 529 -4.86 18.19 -2.00
C ALA A 529 -5.31 16.77 -2.38
N LEU A 530 -5.32 15.82 -1.43
CA LEU A 530 -5.87 14.48 -1.66
C LEU A 530 -7.34 14.55 -2.07
N TRP A 531 -8.16 15.29 -1.31
CA TRP A 531 -9.58 15.45 -1.57
C TRP A 531 -9.85 16.07 -2.95
N LEU A 532 -9.16 17.16 -3.31
CA LEU A 532 -9.28 17.81 -4.61
C LEU A 532 -8.80 16.91 -5.77
N SER A 533 -7.82 16.05 -5.52
CA SER A 533 -7.29 15.11 -6.51
C SER A 533 -8.11 13.83 -6.67
N GLY A 534 -9.14 13.62 -5.84
CA GLY A 534 -9.92 12.38 -5.80
C GLY A 534 -9.15 11.16 -5.28
N GLN A 535 -8.00 11.35 -4.63
CA GLN A 535 -7.17 10.26 -4.11
C GLN A 535 -7.56 9.89 -2.67
N TYR A 536 -7.46 8.60 -2.36
CA TYR A 536 -7.76 8.09 -1.02
C TYR A 536 -6.61 8.29 -0.03
N LEU A 537 -6.97 8.36 1.26
CA LEU A 537 -6.01 8.26 2.34
C LEU A 537 -5.52 6.81 2.44
N SER A 538 -4.27 6.60 2.04
CA SER A 538 -3.60 5.30 1.99
C SER A 538 -2.30 5.27 2.80
N VAL A 539 -1.67 4.10 2.93
CA VAL A 539 -0.34 3.98 3.57
C VAL A 539 0.72 4.84 2.84
N PRO A 540 0.83 4.85 1.50
CA PRO A 540 1.71 5.77 0.79
C PRO A 540 1.42 7.26 1.08
N ALA A 541 0.14 7.65 1.12
CA ALA A 541 -0.24 9.02 1.48
C ALA A 541 0.19 9.38 2.92
N SER A 542 0.08 8.43 3.85
CA SER A 542 0.53 8.57 5.23
C SER A 542 2.05 8.78 5.34
N VAL A 543 2.84 8.09 4.50
CA VAL A 543 4.28 8.36 4.35
C VAL A 543 4.54 9.79 3.87
N GLY A 544 3.71 10.30 2.94
CA GLY A 544 3.74 11.70 2.52
C GLY A 544 3.50 12.68 3.68
N PHE A 545 2.51 12.42 4.54
CA PHE A 545 2.26 13.25 5.72
C PHE A 545 3.43 13.21 6.72
N ILE A 546 4.04 12.04 6.89
CA ILE A 546 5.22 11.85 7.74
C ILE A 546 6.42 12.64 7.19
N ALA A 547 6.66 12.59 5.88
CA ALA A 547 7.71 13.38 5.24
C ALA A 547 7.45 14.89 5.38
N LEU A 548 6.21 15.30 5.14
CA LEU A 548 5.76 16.68 5.28
C LEU A 548 5.93 17.20 6.72
N LEU A 549 5.64 16.37 7.72
CA LEU A 549 5.86 16.68 9.14
C LEU A 549 7.32 17.09 9.38
N GLY A 550 8.28 16.28 8.91
CA GLY A 550 9.70 16.57 9.05
C GLY A 550 10.10 17.89 8.40
N ILE A 551 9.64 18.15 7.18
CA ILE A 551 9.95 19.39 6.45
C ILE A 551 9.31 20.62 7.13
N ALA A 552 8.06 20.49 7.60
CA ALA A 552 7.36 21.58 8.29
C ALA A 552 8.05 21.96 9.61
N VAL A 553 8.51 20.95 10.38
CA VAL A 553 9.27 21.18 11.62
C VAL A 553 10.64 21.81 11.31
N LEU A 554 11.34 21.37 10.25
CA LEU A 554 12.59 21.97 9.83
C LEU A 554 12.42 23.46 9.49
N ASN A 555 11.43 23.80 8.66
CA ASN A 555 11.15 25.19 8.29
C ASN A 555 10.84 26.07 9.51
N GLY A 556 10.05 25.55 10.47
CA GLY A 556 9.77 26.23 11.73
C GLY A 556 11.02 26.41 12.60
N LEU A 557 11.86 25.37 12.72
CA LEU A 557 13.12 25.39 13.49
C LEU A 557 14.05 26.50 13.00
N VAL A 558 14.29 26.58 11.69
CA VAL A 558 15.25 27.56 11.18
C VAL A 558 14.70 29.00 11.30
N LEU A 559 13.39 29.20 11.17
CA LEU A 559 12.76 30.50 11.37
C LEU A 559 12.86 30.97 12.85
N VAL A 560 12.53 30.09 13.80
CA VAL A 560 12.65 30.38 15.24
C VAL A 560 14.10 30.63 15.65
N SER A 561 15.06 29.88 15.09
CA SER A 561 16.49 30.12 15.32
C SER A 561 16.91 31.53 14.89
N CYS A 562 16.39 32.04 13.76
CA CYS A 562 16.67 33.41 13.32
C CYS A 562 16.05 34.45 14.27
N PHE A 563 14.83 34.22 14.75
CA PHE A 563 14.21 35.09 15.76
C PHE A 563 15.01 35.14 17.05
N ASN A 564 15.47 33.99 17.55
CA ASN A 564 16.31 33.93 18.75
C ASN A 564 17.64 34.69 18.57
N GLN A 565 18.27 34.59 17.39
CA GLN A 565 19.50 35.34 17.09
C GLN A 565 19.26 36.86 17.09
N LEU A 566 18.19 37.33 16.43
CA LEU A 566 17.85 38.75 16.42
C LEU A 566 17.45 39.26 17.81
N HIS A 567 16.76 38.44 18.60
CA HIS A 567 16.40 38.79 19.97
C HIS A 567 17.63 38.87 20.89
N ALA A 568 18.59 37.95 20.73
CA ALA A 568 19.86 37.97 21.47
C ALA A 568 20.72 39.21 21.18
N LEU A 569 20.52 39.86 20.03
CA LEU A 569 21.15 41.14 19.68
C LEU A 569 20.46 42.36 20.35
N GLY A 570 19.43 42.16 21.17
CA GLY A 570 18.75 43.20 21.94
C GLY A 570 17.69 43.99 21.16
N HIS A 571 17.28 43.52 19.98
CA HIS A 571 16.22 44.18 19.20
C HIS A 571 14.83 43.98 19.81
N SER A 572 13.92 44.94 19.57
CA SER A 572 12.52 44.85 19.99
C SER A 572 11.79 43.69 19.30
N MET A 573 10.80 43.09 19.97
CA MET A 573 10.10 41.90 19.46
C MET A 573 9.44 42.15 18.10
N ASP A 574 8.86 43.32 17.88
CA ASP A 574 8.26 43.71 16.59
C ASP A 574 9.30 43.75 15.46
N TYR A 575 10.50 44.26 15.76
CA TYR A 575 11.60 44.26 14.81
C TYR A 575 12.10 42.85 14.55
N VAL A 576 12.31 42.04 15.60
CA VAL A 576 12.77 40.65 15.52
C VAL A 576 11.87 39.83 14.59
N VAL A 577 10.56 39.93 14.79
CA VAL A 577 9.56 39.13 14.08
C VAL A 577 9.43 39.59 12.62
N ARG A 578 9.42 40.91 12.37
CA ARG A 578 9.32 41.46 11.01
C ARG A 578 10.59 41.23 10.20
N GLU A 579 11.73 41.61 10.74
CA GLU A 579 13.03 41.50 10.07
C GLU A 579 13.45 40.04 9.91
N GLY A 580 13.22 39.20 10.94
CA GLY A 580 13.51 37.77 10.86
C GLY A 580 12.69 37.07 9.79
N ALA A 581 11.39 37.41 9.67
CA ALA A 581 10.53 36.82 8.64
C ALA A 581 10.92 37.28 7.23
N LEU A 582 11.36 38.53 7.05
CA LEU A 582 11.88 39.04 5.78
C LEU A 582 13.22 38.36 5.39
N ARG A 583 14.16 38.24 6.34
CA ARG A 583 15.46 37.57 6.11
C ARG A 583 15.30 36.10 5.75
N ARG A 584 14.30 35.42 6.31
CA ARG A 584 14.06 33.99 6.12
C ARG A 584 13.13 33.66 4.96
N LEU A 585 12.41 34.63 4.40
CA LEU A 585 11.51 34.43 3.27
C LEU A 585 12.22 33.73 2.10
N ARG A 586 13.39 34.22 1.68
CA ARG A 586 14.12 33.67 0.54
C ARG A 586 14.60 32.23 0.79
N PRO A 587 15.33 31.94 1.89
CA PRO A 587 15.71 30.58 2.22
C PRO A 587 14.51 29.62 2.28
N VAL A 588 13.43 29.99 2.98
CA VAL A 588 12.25 29.12 3.15
C VAL A 588 11.53 28.87 1.82
N MET A 589 11.41 29.88 0.96
CA MET A 589 10.84 29.71 -0.38
C MET A 589 11.72 28.80 -1.25
N MET A 590 13.05 28.93 -1.13
CA MET A 590 13.99 28.09 -1.89
C MET A 590 13.84 26.61 -1.50
N THR A 591 13.82 26.31 -0.20
CA THR A 591 13.68 24.93 0.29
C THR A 591 12.33 24.33 -0.06
N ALA A 592 11.24 25.09 0.14
CA ALA A 592 9.90 24.66 -0.23
C ALA A 592 9.75 24.40 -1.74
N THR A 593 10.34 25.26 -2.58
CA THR A 593 10.26 25.14 -4.04
C THR A 593 11.11 23.99 -4.57
N ILE A 594 12.32 23.78 -4.01
CA ILE A 594 13.17 22.64 -4.37
C ILE A 594 12.49 21.32 -3.98
N ALA A 595 11.91 21.25 -2.77
CA ALA A 595 11.17 20.06 -2.33
C ALA A 595 9.94 19.80 -3.21
N ALA A 596 9.16 20.84 -3.53
CA ALA A 596 8.00 20.71 -4.40
C ALA A 596 8.42 20.26 -5.82
N PHE A 597 9.37 20.93 -6.46
CA PHE A 597 9.82 20.56 -7.81
C PHE A 597 10.56 19.23 -7.87
N GLY A 598 11.24 18.82 -6.80
CA GLY A 598 11.82 17.48 -6.70
C GLY A 598 10.77 16.38 -6.74
N LEU A 599 9.54 16.67 -6.32
CA LEU A 599 8.43 15.71 -6.28
C LEU A 599 7.45 15.82 -7.47
N VAL A 600 7.49 16.91 -8.25
CA VAL A 600 6.65 17.08 -9.45
C VAL A 600 6.80 15.93 -10.46
N PRO A 601 8.01 15.39 -10.75
CA PRO A 601 8.13 14.25 -11.65
C PRO A 601 7.34 13.01 -11.19
N LEU A 602 7.21 12.80 -9.87
CA LEU A 602 6.43 11.67 -9.33
C LEU A 602 4.91 11.89 -9.49
N LEU A 603 4.45 13.14 -9.56
CA LEU A 603 3.04 13.45 -9.88
C LEU A 603 2.71 13.16 -11.35
N LEU A 604 3.64 13.47 -12.25
CA LEU A 604 3.45 13.37 -13.70
C LEU A 604 3.82 12.00 -14.28
N ALA A 605 4.43 11.13 -13.48
CA ALA A 605 4.81 9.79 -13.92
C ALA A 605 3.57 8.96 -14.30
N THR A 606 3.64 8.25 -15.43
CA THR A 606 2.54 7.44 -16.01
C THR A 606 2.87 5.95 -16.18
N GLY A 607 3.96 5.47 -15.57
CA GLY A 607 4.39 4.08 -15.63
C GLY A 607 4.00 3.23 -14.41
N PRO A 608 4.31 1.92 -14.43
CA PRO A 608 4.06 1.00 -13.33
C PRO A 608 4.61 1.51 -12.00
N GLY A 609 3.77 1.48 -10.96
CA GLY A 609 4.10 1.93 -9.61
C GLY A 609 4.05 3.44 -9.40
N SER A 610 3.64 4.22 -10.41
CA SER A 610 3.31 5.64 -10.24
C SER A 610 2.13 5.83 -9.28
N GLU A 611 1.24 4.86 -9.20
CA GLU A 611 0.03 4.84 -8.37
C GLU A 611 0.39 4.88 -6.88
N ILE A 612 1.51 4.26 -6.49
CA ILE A 612 2.01 4.29 -5.11
C ILE A 612 2.67 5.64 -4.79
N GLN A 613 3.32 6.26 -5.77
CA GLN A 613 4.10 7.49 -5.58
C GLN A 613 3.25 8.77 -5.63
N ARG A 614 2.19 8.78 -6.44
CA ARG A 614 1.32 9.96 -6.64
C ARG A 614 0.67 10.46 -5.34
N PRO A 615 -0.03 9.63 -4.53
CA PRO A 615 -0.66 10.11 -3.29
C PRO A 615 0.35 10.73 -2.32
N LEU A 616 1.56 10.15 -2.23
CA LEU A 616 2.65 10.68 -1.43
C LEU A 616 3.07 12.07 -1.92
N ALA A 617 3.30 12.23 -3.22
CA ALA A 617 3.73 13.50 -3.79
C ALA A 617 2.65 14.59 -3.67
N ILE A 618 1.37 14.23 -3.86
CA ILE A 618 0.21 15.13 -3.71
C ILE A 618 0.16 15.70 -2.29
N VAL A 619 0.30 14.83 -1.28
CA VAL A 619 0.29 15.23 0.13
C VAL A 619 1.44 16.18 0.44
N VAL A 620 2.67 15.84 0.03
CA VAL A 620 3.83 16.68 0.34
C VAL A 620 3.73 18.02 -0.37
N ILE A 621 3.39 18.07 -1.66
CA ILE A 621 3.28 19.32 -2.42
C ILE A 621 2.14 20.20 -1.88
N GLY A 622 0.95 19.64 -1.70
CA GLY A 622 -0.20 20.37 -1.14
C GLY A 622 0.09 20.89 0.27
N GLY A 623 0.71 20.06 1.09
CA GLY A 623 1.10 20.40 2.44
C GLY A 623 2.21 21.45 2.51
N LEU A 624 3.18 21.44 1.58
CA LEU A 624 4.24 22.45 1.52
C LEU A 624 3.68 23.83 1.19
N VAL A 625 2.65 23.92 0.34
CA VAL A 625 1.99 25.19 0.02
C VAL A 625 1.36 25.80 1.28
N THR A 626 0.53 25.03 2.00
CA THR A 626 -0.12 25.55 3.20
C THR A 626 0.86 25.75 4.36
N SER A 627 1.80 24.82 4.55
CA SER A 627 2.85 24.90 5.56
C SER A 627 3.70 26.14 5.36
N THR A 628 4.20 26.39 4.15
CA THR A 628 5.03 27.57 3.87
C THR A 628 4.28 28.87 4.12
N ALA A 629 3.04 28.98 3.63
CA ALA A 629 2.22 30.17 3.83
C ALA A 629 1.94 30.43 5.31
N LEU A 630 1.52 29.40 6.06
CA LEU A 630 1.17 29.53 7.48
C LEU A 630 2.42 29.69 8.36
N THR A 631 3.54 29.08 8.02
CA THR A 631 4.82 29.27 8.73
C THR A 631 5.29 30.71 8.60
N LEU A 632 5.22 31.32 7.42
CA LEU A 632 5.70 32.68 7.21
C LEU A 632 4.73 33.77 7.73
N LEU A 633 3.44 33.46 7.88
CA LEU A 633 2.44 34.44 8.33
C LEU A 633 2.02 34.26 9.80
N LEU A 634 1.79 33.01 10.23
CA LEU A 634 1.26 32.70 11.56
C LEU A 634 2.36 32.49 12.61
N LEU A 635 3.47 31.84 12.26
CA LEU A 635 4.58 31.62 13.19
C LEU A 635 5.17 32.93 13.77
N PRO A 636 5.36 34.01 12.98
CA PRO A 636 5.82 35.30 13.49
C PRO A 636 4.90 35.84 14.60
N LEU A 637 3.57 35.79 14.39
CA LEU A 637 2.56 36.21 15.36
C LEU A 637 2.58 35.36 16.64
N LEU A 638 2.67 34.04 16.48
CA LEU A 638 2.74 33.12 17.61
C LEU A 638 4.04 33.33 18.41
N TYR A 639 5.16 33.59 17.73
CA TYR A 639 6.44 33.83 18.39
C TYR A 639 6.42 35.17 19.16
N GLN A 640 5.85 36.23 18.59
CA GLN A 640 5.69 37.52 19.26
C GLN A 640 4.95 37.39 20.61
N ARG A 641 3.94 36.50 20.67
CA ARG A 641 3.08 36.32 21.85
C ARG A 641 3.59 35.27 22.84
N TYR A 642 4.18 34.18 22.35
CA TYR A 642 4.49 32.99 23.15
C TYR A 642 5.97 32.56 23.10
N GLY A 643 6.77 33.11 22.17
CA GLY A 643 8.13 32.66 21.87
C GLY A 643 9.16 32.95 22.96
N GLN A 644 8.91 33.94 23.81
CA GLN A 644 9.73 34.28 24.97
C GLN A 644 8.89 34.28 26.27
N PRO A 645 9.51 34.09 27.45
CA PRO A 645 8.90 34.40 28.74
C PRO A 645 8.30 35.81 28.70
N ALA A 646 7.13 36.03 29.30
CA ALA A 646 6.62 37.39 29.43
C ALA A 646 7.62 38.18 30.27
N GLY A 647 8.40 39.06 29.64
CA GLY A 647 9.25 40.00 30.35
C GLY A 647 8.37 40.78 31.31
N LYS A 648 8.83 40.96 32.56
CA LYS A 648 8.20 41.91 33.48
C LYS A 648 7.99 43.20 32.70
N ARG A 649 6.74 43.62 32.51
CA ARG A 649 6.44 44.97 32.04
C ARG A 649 7.19 45.91 32.98
N GLU A 650 8.29 46.50 32.52
CA GLU A 650 8.83 47.68 33.17
C GLU A 650 7.75 48.73 33.05
N VAL A 651 7.02 48.89 34.14
CA VAL A 651 6.23 50.08 34.41
C VAL A 651 7.26 51.21 34.50
N SER A 652 7.46 51.93 33.39
CA SER A 652 8.08 53.25 33.48
C SER A 652 7.04 54.20 34.10
N PRO A 653 7.45 55.05 35.06
CA PRO A 653 6.58 55.99 35.75
C PRO A 653 5.98 57.07 34.84
#